data_AF-A0A2T0SM93-F1
#
_entry.id   AF-A0A2T0SM93-F1
#
_cell.length_a   1.000
_cell.length_b   1.000
_cell.length_c   1.000
_cell.angle_alpha   90.00
_cell.angle_beta   90.00
_cell.angle_gamma   90.00
#
_symmetry.space_group_name_H-M   'P 1'
#
loop_
_entity.id
_entity.type
_entity.pdbx_description
1 polymer ?
#
loop_
_entity_poly.entity_id
_entity_poly.type
_entity_poly.pdbx_seq_one_letter_code
_entity_poly.pdbx_strand_id
1 'polypeptide(L)'
;MSNRGAGDTVFPVTSSPAAPRPTTWWAGGLRLAERPPAPSGRTSARLAKWKAAHDTAEWFAARLADAGLDEDALAALLGEPPLELAARTGRPEWAAFVERATTDAPPAPHTGGTWQSGFAHVLRPLAAAAAATDARLDSAFTERLTSRLVRTAARTLVLELNLARQRGELVGATPADRFTCFVNGVDLSDLLARYPVLARMLSQTCLHAAEAHGEMLDRFAADRDRIVAELLDGVDPGAIIAVESGQGDCHGRGRTVCTLRFADGSRLVYKPRPIDLHVRFNEMLGWLDGHTRLGLRRVRIVRGDDYGWVEFVEHEECSEVSGIGRFYHRLGAVLALVYAVDGTDMHYENLIACGDQPVLIDIETLFHPTLLTAAPSSDPAANALANSVTRTALLPQMLLGDHGVFDLSGLGGDHDGANYPAETVDWADPATDTMRLVRRPAPSTGAHNRPRLGGEEAEPGDYQTALLAGFRVGHDTICAHRAELLELLRTCADVPVRFVTRATRTYATALDETTHPDVARDALDRDLALDLLWTEARDDALLRALVPHELADLWAGDVPLFTVRPGSRDVWTAHGLRVPDLLPLSGLEAAERKIAGMDEVDRHDQQWLIAASLASRTGTVAHRGAAVVPGRVAAGVPDPQRLLVAACGIADEVLAHATVDGDRVNWLGLELVDDRHWTVMPMGAGMSNGYTGVALFLAQLGALTGAERYTDFARDALRPIPGLLDALAADPELAPAVGSGGFHGLGGIAYALARLSTILPEDPELPRWLEACVELASDIDDESSSVVDGCAGGLAAMVAVHAETGLPQAGKLAHRFADRLADRAVRGDGFARGGAGVGWALLRFAAASGEVRHAVSGRAALRADRSLRQRLLPVGEADHGWCAGLSGAVLAHVAHPEQPLDAYTLHLDRCINALAVHEPLRDLSLCHGELGVVESLAVLAERGHERAAAARTRRAGLVLGALDQYGARCGTPGGVPSAGLLTGLSGIGYGLLRLGFPEHVPSVLLLQSR
;
A
#
# COMPACT_ATOMS: atom_id res chain seq x y z
N MET A 1 37.82 -48.02 59.54
CA MET A 1 36.44 -47.93 60.05
C MET A 1 35.57 -47.59 58.85
N SER A 2 35.13 -48.59 58.08
CA SER A 2 33.84 -49.31 58.23
C SER A 2 32.65 -48.42 57.81
N ASN A 3 31.77 -48.75 56.86
CA ASN A 3 31.57 -49.96 56.05
C ASN A 3 30.47 -49.68 54.98
N ARG A 4 30.67 -50.16 53.73
CA ARG A 4 29.69 -50.66 52.70
C ARG A 4 28.48 -49.79 52.32
N GLY A 5 28.13 -49.55 51.05
CA GLY A 5 28.44 -50.22 49.78
C GLY A 5 27.16 -50.19 48.94
N ALA A 6 27.14 -49.42 47.84
CA ALA A 6 26.07 -49.46 46.84
C ALA A 6 26.75 -49.40 45.48
N GLY A 7 26.61 -50.49 44.73
CA GLY A 7 27.29 -50.72 43.46
C GLY A 7 26.71 -49.90 42.33
N ASP A 8 27.61 -49.57 41.41
CA ASP A 8 27.37 -49.06 40.08
C ASP A 8 26.42 -49.96 39.28
N THR A 9 25.39 -49.36 38.70
CA THR A 9 24.80 -49.82 37.45
C THR A 9 24.53 -48.62 36.56
N VAL A 10 25.61 -48.14 35.94
CA VAL A 10 25.53 -47.36 34.69
C VAL A 10 24.94 -48.29 33.64
N PHE A 11 23.68 -48.08 33.25
CA PHE A 11 23.17 -48.67 32.02
C PHE A 11 23.84 -47.95 30.85
N PRO A 12 24.59 -48.64 29.97
CA PRO A 12 24.97 -48.04 28.71
C PRO A 12 23.68 -47.89 27.91
N VAL A 13 23.26 -46.64 27.65
CA VAL A 13 22.37 -46.36 26.52
C VAL A 13 23.16 -46.75 25.29
N THR A 14 22.97 -47.99 24.87
CA THR A 14 23.46 -48.51 23.60
C THR A 14 22.72 -47.73 22.54
N SER A 15 23.45 -46.89 21.81
CA SER A 15 23.00 -46.32 20.55
C SER A 15 22.59 -47.49 19.66
N SER A 16 21.28 -47.67 19.48
CA SER A 16 20.78 -48.59 18.46
C SER A 16 21.41 -48.19 17.13
N PRO A 17 21.95 -49.11 16.32
CA PRO A 17 22.43 -48.76 14.98
C PRO A 17 21.25 -48.16 14.22
N ALA A 18 21.44 -46.94 13.70
CA ALA A 18 20.44 -46.29 12.86
C ALA A 18 19.98 -47.29 11.80
N ALA A 19 18.66 -47.49 11.67
CA ALA A 19 18.12 -48.30 10.59
C ALA A 19 18.71 -47.76 9.27
N PRO A 20 19.23 -48.62 8.37
CA PRO A 20 19.83 -48.14 7.14
C PRO A 20 18.78 -47.32 6.37
N ARG A 21 19.11 -46.07 6.05
CA ARG A 21 18.23 -45.17 5.30
C ARG A 21 17.72 -45.91 4.05
N PRO A 22 16.43 -45.80 3.70
CA PRO A 22 15.99 -46.22 2.38
C PRO A 22 16.83 -45.49 1.34
N THR A 23 17.42 -46.21 0.38
CA THR A 23 18.24 -45.63 -0.70
C THR A 23 17.50 -44.62 -1.59
N THR A 24 16.19 -44.46 -1.35
CA THR A 24 15.22 -43.70 -2.14
C THR A 24 14.53 -42.59 -1.34
N TRP A 25 15.00 -42.25 -0.13
CA TRP A 25 14.41 -41.24 0.75
C TRP A 25 14.18 -39.87 0.07
N TRP A 26 15.06 -39.52 -0.88
CA TRP A 26 15.07 -38.25 -1.60
C TRP A 26 13.98 -38.13 -2.68
N ALA A 27 13.36 -39.23 -3.11
CA ALA A 27 12.44 -39.22 -4.26
C ALA A 27 11.18 -38.37 -4.00
N GLY A 28 10.71 -38.28 -2.75
CA GLY A 28 9.62 -37.38 -2.38
C GLY A 28 9.97 -35.89 -2.53
N GLY A 29 11.25 -35.54 -2.62
CA GLY A 29 11.75 -34.18 -2.86
C GLY A 29 11.85 -33.78 -4.33
N LEU A 30 11.43 -34.64 -5.27
CA LEU A 30 11.36 -34.32 -6.69
C LEU A 30 10.03 -33.62 -7.03
N ARG A 31 10.11 -32.40 -7.55
CA ARG A 31 8.94 -31.61 -7.97
C ARG A 31 8.28 -32.16 -9.23
N LEU A 32 7.09 -31.69 -9.55
CA LEU A 32 6.29 -32.16 -10.69
C LEU A 32 7.10 -32.17 -12.00
N ALA A 33 7.80 -31.07 -12.31
CA ALA A 33 8.61 -30.94 -13.53
C ALA A 33 9.87 -31.84 -13.56
N GLU A 34 10.27 -32.45 -12.44
CA GLU A 34 11.40 -33.38 -12.36
C GLU A 34 10.97 -34.85 -12.44
N ARG A 35 9.65 -35.13 -12.38
CA ARG A 35 9.13 -36.50 -12.42
C ARG A 35 8.89 -36.93 -13.86
N PRO A 36 9.51 -38.03 -14.33
CA PRO A 36 9.18 -38.59 -15.64
C PRO A 36 7.75 -39.14 -15.64
N PRO A 37 7.06 -39.20 -16.81
CA PRO A 37 5.71 -39.72 -16.92
C PRO A 37 5.54 -41.05 -16.17
N ALA A 38 4.52 -41.14 -15.31
CA ALA A 38 4.25 -42.33 -14.52
C ALA A 38 3.48 -43.38 -15.35
N PRO A 39 3.62 -44.69 -15.03
CA PRO A 39 2.82 -45.73 -15.67
C PRO A 39 1.31 -45.49 -15.52
N SER A 40 0.58 -45.61 -16.63
CA SER A 40 -0.88 -45.36 -16.72
C SER A 40 -1.72 -46.31 -15.84
N GLY A 41 -2.94 -45.89 -15.49
CA GLY A 41 -3.93 -46.73 -14.79
C GLY A 41 -3.87 -46.62 -13.25
N ARG A 42 -3.17 -45.61 -12.73
CA ARG A 42 -3.11 -45.29 -11.30
C ARG A 42 -4.11 -44.20 -10.96
N THR A 43 -4.72 -44.31 -9.78
CA THR A 43 -5.59 -43.28 -9.22
C THR A 43 -5.04 -42.82 -7.88
N SER A 44 -5.31 -41.57 -7.52
CA SER A 44 -4.90 -41.00 -6.25
C SER A 44 -6.03 -40.17 -5.65
N ALA A 45 -6.34 -40.41 -4.38
CA ALA A 45 -7.28 -39.57 -3.62
C ALA A 45 -6.81 -38.10 -3.54
N ARG A 46 -5.52 -37.85 -3.75
CA ARG A 46 -4.94 -36.49 -3.77
C ARG A 46 -5.39 -35.67 -4.98
N LEU A 47 -5.86 -36.29 -6.06
CA LEU A 47 -6.36 -35.56 -7.24
C LEU A 47 -7.53 -34.63 -6.87
N ALA A 48 -8.40 -35.05 -5.95
CA ALA A 48 -9.51 -34.21 -5.49
C ALA A 48 -9.01 -32.93 -4.78
N LYS A 49 -7.91 -33.00 -4.02
CA LYS A 49 -7.27 -31.83 -3.40
C LYS A 49 -6.73 -30.87 -4.45
N TRP A 50 -6.09 -31.39 -5.51
CA TRP A 50 -5.60 -30.57 -6.62
C TRP A 50 -6.72 -29.86 -7.37
N LYS A 51 -7.82 -30.56 -7.65
CA LYS A 51 -9.01 -29.97 -8.27
C LYS A 51 -9.62 -28.87 -7.40
N ALA A 52 -9.78 -29.12 -6.10
CA ALA A 52 -10.40 -28.17 -5.17
C ALA A 52 -9.56 -26.91 -4.92
N ALA A 53 -8.26 -26.93 -5.26
CA ALA A 53 -7.38 -25.77 -5.15
C ALA A 53 -7.50 -24.78 -6.32
N HIS A 54 -8.34 -25.10 -7.33
CA HIS A 54 -8.53 -24.28 -8.52
C HIS A 54 -10.01 -23.93 -8.69
N ASP A 55 -10.30 -22.69 -9.11
CA ASP A 55 -11.66 -22.13 -9.15
C ASP A 55 -12.64 -22.95 -9.99
N THR A 56 -12.21 -23.41 -11.17
CA THR A 56 -13.05 -24.14 -12.12
C THR A 56 -12.33 -25.33 -12.75
N ALA A 57 -13.11 -26.28 -13.28
CA ALA A 57 -12.57 -27.44 -13.97
C ALA A 57 -11.82 -27.06 -15.26
N GLU A 58 -12.30 -26.05 -15.98
CA GLU A 58 -11.61 -25.53 -17.18
C GLU A 58 -10.28 -24.90 -16.81
N TRP A 59 -10.23 -24.14 -15.70
CA TRP A 59 -9.00 -23.51 -15.24
C TRP A 59 -7.97 -24.54 -14.77
N PHE A 60 -8.42 -25.56 -14.05
CA PHE A 60 -7.57 -26.69 -13.69
C PHE A 60 -7.03 -27.43 -14.93
N ALA A 61 -7.87 -27.69 -15.93
CA ALA A 61 -7.43 -28.31 -17.18
C ALA A 61 -6.38 -27.47 -17.91
N ALA A 62 -6.52 -26.13 -17.92
CA ALA A 62 -5.53 -25.23 -18.48
C ALA A 62 -4.19 -25.29 -17.74
N ARG A 63 -4.22 -25.32 -16.40
CA ARG A 63 -3.02 -25.50 -15.56
C ARG A 63 -2.27 -26.80 -15.87
N LEU A 64 -3.01 -27.91 -16.06
CA LEU A 64 -2.40 -29.19 -16.42
C LEU A 64 -1.81 -29.16 -17.82
N ALA A 65 -2.53 -28.57 -18.78
CA ALA A 65 -2.04 -28.44 -20.15
C ALA A 65 -0.74 -27.62 -20.22
N ASP A 66 -0.60 -26.56 -19.42
CA ASP A 66 0.64 -25.78 -19.29
C ASP A 66 1.81 -26.63 -18.77
N ALA A 67 1.54 -27.56 -17.84
CA ALA A 67 2.51 -28.55 -17.38
C ALA A 67 2.73 -29.73 -18.37
N GLY A 68 2.03 -29.77 -19.50
CA GLY A 68 2.05 -30.89 -20.44
C GLY A 68 1.39 -32.17 -19.91
N LEU A 69 0.38 -32.03 -19.04
CA LEU A 69 -0.32 -33.11 -18.35
C LEU A 69 -1.82 -33.08 -18.66
N ASP A 70 -2.47 -34.24 -18.46
CA ASP A 70 -3.91 -34.36 -18.27
C ASP A 70 -4.20 -34.89 -16.85
N GLU A 71 -5.49 -35.02 -16.49
CA GLU A 71 -5.87 -35.47 -15.16
C GLU A 71 -5.40 -36.89 -14.84
N ASP A 72 -5.39 -37.79 -15.84
CA ASP A 72 -4.96 -39.18 -15.68
C ASP A 72 -3.45 -39.27 -15.45
N ALA A 73 -2.66 -38.47 -16.17
CA ALA A 73 -1.23 -38.35 -16.00
C ALA A 73 -0.88 -37.78 -14.62
N LEU A 74 -1.58 -36.74 -14.17
CA LEU A 74 -1.40 -36.21 -12.82
C LEU A 74 -1.80 -37.23 -11.75
N ALA A 75 -2.92 -37.94 -11.92
CA ALA A 75 -3.35 -38.98 -10.99
C ALA A 75 -2.30 -40.09 -10.86
N ALA A 76 -1.65 -40.45 -11.97
CA ALA A 76 -0.58 -41.44 -11.98
C ALA A 76 0.68 -40.98 -11.27
N LEU A 77 1.07 -39.71 -11.42
CA LEU A 77 2.20 -39.11 -10.70
C LEU A 77 1.90 -38.96 -9.20
N LEU A 78 0.67 -38.59 -8.83
CA LEU A 78 0.22 -38.47 -7.44
C LEU A 78 0.12 -39.83 -6.72
N GLY A 79 -0.06 -40.91 -7.47
CA GLY A 79 -0.17 -42.28 -6.96
C GLY A 79 1.14 -43.08 -7.02
N GLU A 80 2.24 -42.50 -7.52
CA GLU A 80 3.50 -43.22 -7.69
C GLU A 80 4.28 -43.37 -6.35
N PRO A 81 4.65 -44.60 -5.96
CA PRO A 81 5.49 -44.83 -4.78
C PRO A 81 6.92 -44.27 -4.95
N PRO A 82 7.53 -43.69 -3.89
CA PRO A 82 8.89 -43.13 -3.96
C PRO A 82 9.97 -44.11 -4.45
N LEU A 83 9.83 -45.41 -4.12
CA LEU A 83 10.77 -46.45 -4.57
C LEU A 83 10.77 -46.60 -6.10
N GLU A 84 9.60 -46.55 -6.72
CA GLU A 84 9.48 -46.68 -8.18
C GLU A 84 9.94 -45.41 -8.89
N LEU A 85 9.61 -44.25 -8.34
CA LEU A 85 10.11 -42.97 -8.83
C LEU A 85 11.65 -42.93 -8.80
N ALA A 86 12.25 -43.33 -7.68
CA ALA A 86 13.70 -43.39 -7.53
C ALA A 86 14.36 -44.40 -8.49
N ALA A 87 13.69 -45.50 -8.83
CA ALA A 87 14.23 -46.48 -9.78
C ALA A 87 14.30 -45.94 -11.22
N ARG A 88 13.47 -44.93 -11.54
CA ARG A 88 13.38 -44.31 -12.86
C ARG A 88 14.07 -42.95 -12.93
N THR A 89 14.62 -42.45 -11.82
CA THR A 89 15.26 -41.13 -11.72
C THR A 89 16.66 -41.27 -11.11
N GLY A 90 17.55 -40.33 -11.45
CA GLY A 90 18.90 -40.30 -10.85
C GLY A 90 18.89 -39.63 -9.47
N ARG A 91 19.76 -40.07 -8.56
CA ARG A 91 19.96 -39.40 -7.27
C ARG A 91 20.46 -37.97 -7.51
N PRO A 92 19.76 -36.93 -7.02
CA PRO A 92 20.14 -35.54 -7.26
C PRO A 92 21.34 -35.12 -6.39
N GLU A 93 22.05 -34.08 -6.83
CA GLU A 93 23.23 -33.56 -6.14
C GLU A 93 22.93 -33.12 -4.70
N TRP A 94 21.80 -32.45 -4.49
CA TRP A 94 21.38 -31.99 -3.16
C TRP A 94 21.21 -33.16 -2.17
N ALA A 95 20.75 -34.32 -2.64
CA ALA A 95 20.61 -35.52 -1.80
C ALA A 95 21.97 -36.13 -1.49
N ALA A 96 22.87 -36.18 -2.47
CA ALA A 96 24.24 -36.64 -2.27
C ALA A 96 25.02 -35.74 -1.29
N PHE A 97 24.78 -34.43 -1.31
CA PHE A 97 25.32 -33.49 -0.31
C PHE A 97 24.83 -33.82 1.09
N VAL A 98 23.51 -34.01 1.29
CA VAL A 98 22.92 -34.36 2.60
C VAL A 98 23.53 -35.66 3.13
N GLU A 99 23.68 -36.67 2.29
CA GLU A 99 24.28 -37.96 2.68
C GLU A 99 25.72 -37.81 3.19
N ARG A 100 26.55 -37.00 2.50
CA ARG A 100 27.92 -36.69 2.93
C ARG A 100 27.96 -35.83 4.19
N ALA A 101 27.15 -34.80 4.26
CA ALA A 101 27.15 -33.86 5.37
C ALA A 101 26.63 -34.48 6.68
N THR A 102 25.88 -35.58 6.60
CA THR A 102 25.33 -36.30 7.76
C THR A 102 26.07 -37.58 8.11
N THR A 103 27.24 -37.86 7.49
CA THR A 103 28.02 -39.07 7.77
C THR A 103 29.01 -38.91 8.94
N ASP A 104 29.38 -37.68 9.29
CA ASP A 104 30.37 -37.39 10.34
C ASP A 104 29.81 -37.58 11.76
N ALA A 105 30.71 -37.80 12.72
CA ALA A 105 30.36 -38.06 14.11
C ALA A 105 29.54 -36.90 14.74
N PRO A 106 28.58 -37.21 15.64
CA PRO A 106 27.74 -36.20 16.25
C PRO A 106 28.57 -35.16 17.02
N PRO A 107 28.22 -33.86 16.94
CA PRO A 107 28.94 -32.80 17.63
C PRO A 107 28.93 -32.99 19.16
N ALA A 108 29.87 -32.35 19.86
CA ALA A 108 29.85 -32.28 21.32
C ALA A 108 28.48 -31.74 21.80
N PRO A 109 27.89 -32.29 22.88
CA PRO A 109 26.53 -31.97 23.29
C PRO A 109 26.30 -30.46 23.49
N HIS A 110 25.15 -29.97 23.05
CA HIS A 110 24.71 -28.62 23.39
C HIS A 110 24.44 -28.52 24.90
N THR A 111 25.04 -27.52 25.53
CA THR A 111 25.00 -27.29 26.99
C THR A 111 23.99 -26.21 27.42
N GLY A 112 22.99 -25.90 26.60
CA GLY A 112 21.99 -24.86 26.84
C GLY A 112 22.32 -23.51 26.17
N GLY A 113 21.34 -22.61 26.08
CA GLY A 113 21.46 -21.32 25.39
C GLY A 113 20.13 -20.83 24.82
N THR A 114 20.18 -20.03 23.75
CA THR A 114 18.99 -19.60 23.02
C THR A 114 18.46 -20.73 22.13
N TRP A 115 17.19 -20.66 21.72
CA TRP A 115 16.61 -21.66 20.81
C TRP A 115 17.34 -21.69 19.47
N GLN A 116 17.82 -20.53 18.99
CA GLN A 116 18.62 -20.43 17.77
C GLN A 116 19.91 -21.24 17.90
N SER A 117 20.59 -21.14 19.04
CA SER A 117 21.82 -21.92 19.30
C SER A 117 21.55 -23.43 19.36
N GLY A 118 20.39 -23.83 19.90
CA GLY A 118 19.96 -25.22 19.93
C GLY A 118 19.67 -25.78 18.53
N PHE A 119 18.87 -25.08 17.72
CA PHE A 119 18.62 -25.53 16.36
C PHE A 119 19.85 -25.42 15.45
N ALA A 120 20.71 -24.43 15.67
CA ALA A 120 22.01 -24.32 15.01
C ALA A 120 22.90 -25.54 15.29
N HIS A 121 22.85 -26.08 16.52
CA HIS A 121 23.56 -27.31 16.86
C HIS A 121 23.10 -28.51 16.02
N VAL A 122 21.78 -28.68 15.83
CA VAL A 122 21.20 -29.74 14.98
C VAL A 122 21.69 -29.62 13.53
N LEU A 123 21.72 -28.39 12.99
CA LEU A 123 22.00 -28.13 11.58
C LEU A 123 23.50 -27.94 11.25
N ARG A 124 24.36 -27.89 12.27
CA ARG A 124 25.81 -27.69 12.14
C ARG A 124 26.48 -28.60 11.09
N PRO A 125 26.15 -29.90 10.97
CA PRO A 125 26.82 -30.77 9.98
C PRO A 125 26.66 -30.26 8.53
N LEU A 126 25.51 -29.68 8.19
CA LEU A 126 25.27 -29.11 6.87
C LEU A 126 26.12 -27.86 6.62
N ALA A 127 26.13 -26.93 7.58
CA ALA A 127 26.90 -25.69 7.47
C ALA A 127 28.42 -25.94 7.43
N ALA A 128 28.91 -26.89 8.24
CA ALA A 128 30.31 -27.29 8.24
C ALA A 128 30.73 -27.95 6.93
N ALA A 129 29.89 -28.83 6.37
CA ALA A 129 30.14 -29.45 5.07
C ALA A 129 30.17 -28.42 3.94
N ALA A 130 29.33 -27.39 4.00
CA ALA A 130 29.35 -26.28 3.05
C ALA A 130 30.63 -25.45 3.16
N ALA A 131 31.02 -25.05 4.38
CA ALA A 131 32.25 -24.30 4.61
C ALA A 131 33.50 -25.08 4.18
N ALA A 132 33.50 -26.41 4.31
CA ALA A 132 34.62 -27.27 3.90
C ALA A 132 34.83 -27.33 2.37
N THR A 133 33.90 -26.79 1.56
CA THR A 133 34.05 -26.78 0.08
C THR A 133 35.09 -25.78 -0.41
N ASP A 134 35.38 -24.73 0.38
CA ASP A 134 36.39 -23.73 0.07
C ASP A 134 37.08 -23.27 1.36
N ALA A 135 38.40 -23.44 1.44
CA ALA A 135 39.19 -23.15 2.63
C ALA A 135 39.20 -21.66 3.06
N ARG A 136 38.71 -20.75 2.19
CA ARG A 136 38.57 -19.32 2.48
C ARG A 136 37.30 -19.00 3.29
N LEU A 137 36.33 -19.92 3.33
CA LEU A 137 35.07 -19.72 4.05
C LEU A 137 35.31 -19.85 5.56
N ASP A 138 35.09 -18.75 6.27
CA ASP A 138 35.43 -18.62 7.69
C ASP A 138 34.27 -19.01 8.63
N SER A 139 34.51 -18.84 9.93
CA SER A 139 33.48 -19.07 10.95
C SER A 139 32.30 -18.09 10.80
N ALA A 140 32.53 -16.86 10.34
CA ALA A 140 31.49 -15.88 10.15
C ALA A 140 30.53 -16.28 9.01
N PHE A 141 31.05 -16.81 7.89
CA PHE A 141 30.24 -17.44 6.85
C PHE A 141 29.39 -18.58 7.43
N THR A 142 30.03 -19.46 8.21
CA THR A 142 29.36 -20.62 8.80
C THR A 142 28.22 -20.21 9.74
N GLU A 143 28.42 -19.18 10.57
CA GLU A 143 27.41 -18.65 11.49
C GLU A 143 26.22 -18.03 10.75
N ARG A 144 26.48 -17.22 9.71
CA ARG A 144 25.43 -16.63 8.86
C ARG A 144 24.63 -17.70 8.13
N LEU A 145 25.30 -18.67 7.51
CA LEU A 145 24.66 -19.79 6.84
C LEU A 145 23.79 -20.59 7.83
N THR A 146 24.33 -20.93 9.00
CA THR A 146 23.59 -21.66 10.03
C THR A 146 22.32 -20.92 10.45
N SER A 147 22.39 -19.59 10.62
CA SER A 147 21.23 -18.77 10.94
C SER A 147 20.12 -18.85 9.88
N ARG A 148 20.50 -18.85 8.58
CA ARG A 148 19.57 -19.07 7.47
C ARG A 148 18.93 -20.46 7.51
N LEU A 149 19.74 -21.50 7.75
CA LEU A 149 19.25 -22.88 7.85
C LEU A 149 18.26 -23.04 9.02
N VAL A 150 18.56 -22.43 10.18
CA VAL A 150 17.66 -22.44 11.35
C VAL A 150 16.31 -21.83 10.99
N ARG A 151 16.28 -20.67 10.31
CA ARG A 151 15.02 -20.04 9.88
C ARG A 151 14.19 -20.98 9.00
N THR A 152 14.81 -21.63 8.01
CA THR A 152 14.13 -22.56 7.11
C THR A 152 13.63 -23.82 7.82
N ALA A 153 14.35 -24.35 8.81
CA ALA A 153 14.01 -25.60 9.50
C ALA A 153 13.11 -25.42 10.75
N ALA A 154 12.96 -24.19 11.25
CA ALA A 154 12.38 -23.94 12.57
C ALA A 154 10.97 -24.52 12.74
N ARG A 155 10.07 -24.34 11.74
CA ARG A 155 8.69 -24.88 11.79
C ARG A 155 8.68 -26.40 11.95
N THR A 156 9.54 -27.12 11.22
CA THR A 156 9.67 -28.58 11.31
C THR A 156 10.27 -29.01 12.63
N LEU A 157 11.36 -28.36 13.09
CA LEU A 157 11.99 -28.71 14.36
C LEU A 157 11.05 -28.49 15.56
N VAL A 158 10.24 -27.43 15.53
CA VAL A 158 9.23 -27.18 16.58
C VAL A 158 8.09 -28.19 16.54
N LEU A 159 7.64 -28.62 15.36
CA LEU A 159 6.66 -29.71 15.25
C LEU A 159 7.23 -31.01 15.86
N GLU A 160 8.46 -31.38 15.50
CA GLU A 160 9.11 -32.59 16.01
C GLU A 160 9.36 -32.54 17.52
N LEU A 161 9.73 -31.38 18.05
CA LEU A 161 9.83 -31.13 19.48
C LEU A 161 8.49 -31.41 20.19
N ASN A 162 7.40 -30.86 19.65
CA ASN A 162 6.07 -31.09 20.20
C ASN A 162 5.66 -32.57 20.12
N LEU A 163 5.97 -33.25 19.01
CA LEU A 163 5.68 -34.68 18.84
C LEU A 163 6.47 -35.54 19.85
N ALA A 164 7.76 -35.26 20.04
CA ALA A 164 8.60 -35.95 21.02
C ALA A 164 8.10 -35.71 22.45
N ARG A 165 7.66 -34.49 22.76
CA ARG A 165 6.99 -34.16 24.02
C ARG A 165 5.72 -34.99 24.22
N GLN A 166 4.83 -35.03 23.23
CA GLN A 166 3.57 -35.78 23.31
C GLN A 166 3.78 -37.28 23.47
N ARG A 167 4.87 -37.83 22.92
CA ARG A 167 5.27 -39.24 23.09
C ARG A 167 6.00 -39.51 24.41
N GLY A 168 6.34 -38.49 25.19
CA GLY A 168 7.06 -38.65 26.47
C GLY A 168 8.54 -39.02 26.33
N GLU A 169 9.16 -38.69 25.19
CA GLU A 169 10.55 -39.07 24.85
C GLU A 169 11.60 -38.12 25.45
N LEU A 170 11.18 -36.94 25.94
CA LEU A 170 12.08 -35.88 26.39
C LEU A 170 12.42 -36.02 27.88
N VAL A 171 13.71 -36.19 28.20
CA VAL A 171 14.21 -36.31 29.56
C VAL A 171 14.73 -34.96 30.06
N GLY A 172 14.26 -34.51 31.23
CA GLY A 172 14.72 -33.26 31.83
C GLY A 172 13.80 -32.75 32.95
N ALA A 173 14.39 -32.17 34.00
CA ALA A 173 13.63 -31.67 35.15
C ALA A 173 12.82 -30.41 34.80
N THR A 174 13.35 -29.57 33.90
CA THR A 174 12.71 -28.35 33.43
C THR A 174 12.31 -28.42 31.95
N PRO A 175 11.38 -27.55 31.47
CA PRO A 175 11.09 -27.39 30.05
C PRO A 175 12.33 -27.14 29.17
N ALA A 176 13.31 -26.39 29.70
CA ALA A 176 14.56 -26.08 29.00
C ALA A 176 15.50 -27.29 28.93
N ASP A 177 15.55 -28.12 29.99
CA ASP A 177 16.30 -29.38 29.97
C ASP A 177 15.72 -30.33 28.91
N ARG A 178 14.39 -30.39 28.79
CA ARG A 178 13.70 -31.21 27.78
C ARG A 178 13.93 -30.70 26.36
N PHE A 179 13.99 -29.38 26.16
CA PHE A 179 14.42 -28.80 24.88
C PHE A 179 15.87 -29.18 24.54
N THR A 180 16.78 -29.10 25.52
CA THR A 180 18.18 -29.49 25.33
C THR A 180 18.32 -30.98 25.04
N CYS A 181 17.53 -31.83 25.70
CA CYS A 181 17.41 -33.26 25.41
C CYS A 181 16.94 -33.50 23.98
N PHE A 182 15.93 -32.75 23.50
CA PHE A 182 15.47 -32.83 22.12
C PHE A 182 16.61 -32.50 21.15
N VAL A 183 17.21 -31.31 21.28
CA VAL A 183 18.27 -30.83 20.37
C VAL A 183 19.45 -31.82 20.27
N ASN A 184 19.89 -32.38 21.40
CA ASN A 184 20.98 -33.37 21.42
C ASN A 184 20.57 -34.76 20.90
N GLY A 185 19.27 -35.05 20.86
CA GLY A 185 18.71 -36.34 20.45
C GLY A 185 18.21 -36.40 19.00
N VAL A 186 18.19 -35.27 18.27
CA VAL A 186 17.75 -35.26 16.87
C VAL A 186 18.76 -35.98 15.98
N ASP A 187 18.34 -37.10 15.37
CA ASP A 187 19.02 -37.67 14.21
C ASP A 187 18.64 -36.83 12.98
N LEU A 188 19.55 -35.92 12.60
CA LEU A 188 19.37 -35.02 11.46
C LEU A 188 19.05 -35.82 10.18
N SER A 189 19.63 -37.00 10.06
CA SER A 189 19.57 -37.81 8.87
C SER A 189 18.22 -38.51 8.72
N ASP A 190 17.68 -39.05 9.81
CA ASP A 190 16.30 -39.56 9.84
C ASP A 190 15.29 -38.43 9.62
N LEU A 191 15.50 -37.28 10.26
CA LEU A 191 14.65 -36.11 10.08
C LEU A 191 14.55 -35.71 8.60
N LEU A 192 15.68 -35.57 7.91
CA LEU A 192 15.69 -35.17 6.50
C LEU A 192 15.15 -36.26 5.56
N ALA A 193 15.23 -37.54 5.95
CA ALA A 193 14.57 -38.63 5.22
C ALA A 193 13.04 -38.55 5.33
N ARG A 194 12.50 -38.09 6.48
CA ARG A 194 11.06 -37.86 6.70
C ARG A 194 10.54 -36.58 6.05
N TYR A 195 11.41 -35.58 5.85
CA TYR A 195 11.10 -34.29 5.24
C TYR A 195 12.03 -34.01 4.04
N PRO A 196 11.90 -34.75 2.92
CA PRO A 196 12.83 -34.65 1.79
C PRO A 196 12.80 -33.28 1.08
N VAL A 197 11.70 -32.54 1.14
CA VAL A 197 11.64 -31.17 0.61
C VAL A 197 12.43 -30.20 1.51
N LEU A 198 12.37 -30.36 2.83
CA LEU A 198 13.24 -29.60 3.75
C LEU A 198 14.71 -29.93 3.51
N ALA A 199 15.04 -31.21 3.32
CA ALA A 199 16.40 -31.64 2.99
C ALA A 199 16.93 -30.96 1.73
N ARG A 200 16.10 -30.89 0.69
CA ARG A 200 16.39 -30.18 -0.54
C ARG A 200 16.63 -28.69 -0.29
N MET A 201 15.73 -27.99 0.40
CA MET A 201 15.86 -26.55 0.70
C MET A 201 17.16 -26.22 1.47
N LEU A 202 17.46 -26.98 2.52
CA LEU A 202 18.65 -26.77 3.35
C LEU A 202 19.94 -27.05 2.56
N SER A 203 19.94 -28.12 1.78
CA SER A 203 21.08 -28.51 0.94
C SER A 203 21.36 -27.49 -0.16
N GLN A 204 20.32 -27.06 -0.89
CA GLN A 204 20.46 -26.00 -1.89
C GLN A 204 20.94 -24.69 -1.27
N THR A 205 20.40 -24.30 -0.11
CA THR A 205 20.88 -23.11 0.62
C THR A 205 22.37 -23.21 0.95
N CYS A 206 22.86 -24.38 1.35
CA CYS A 206 24.28 -24.61 1.63
C CYS A 206 25.15 -24.49 0.36
N LEU A 207 24.78 -25.21 -0.69
CA LEU A 207 25.54 -25.25 -1.95
C LEU A 207 25.59 -23.87 -2.61
N HIS A 208 24.43 -23.22 -2.73
CA HIS A 208 24.31 -21.89 -3.33
C HIS A 208 25.07 -20.82 -2.53
N ALA A 209 24.99 -20.85 -1.19
CA ALA A 209 25.71 -19.88 -0.36
C ALA A 209 27.24 -20.03 -0.47
N ALA A 210 27.75 -21.27 -0.50
CA ALA A 210 29.18 -21.51 -0.66
C ALA A 210 29.68 -21.07 -2.04
N GLU A 211 28.94 -21.41 -3.11
CA GLU A 211 29.25 -21.01 -4.48
C GLU A 211 29.25 -19.48 -4.63
N ALA A 212 28.19 -18.80 -4.22
CA ALA A 212 28.05 -17.35 -4.34
C ALA A 212 29.11 -16.58 -3.52
N HIS A 213 29.49 -17.10 -2.34
CA HIS A 213 30.52 -16.47 -1.53
C HIS A 213 31.92 -16.68 -2.12
N GLY A 214 32.23 -17.88 -2.60
CA GLY A 214 33.48 -18.17 -3.32
C GLY A 214 33.64 -17.31 -4.57
N GLU A 215 32.57 -17.19 -5.37
CA GLU A 215 32.52 -16.32 -6.56
C GLU A 215 32.81 -14.85 -6.22
N MET A 216 32.25 -14.34 -5.13
CA MET A 216 32.52 -12.96 -4.67
C MET A 216 33.98 -12.77 -4.25
N LEU A 217 34.58 -13.75 -3.56
CA LEU A 217 36.00 -13.68 -3.18
C LEU A 217 36.93 -13.76 -4.39
N ASP A 218 36.59 -14.58 -5.40
CA ASP A 218 37.35 -14.67 -6.66
C ASP A 218 37.31 -13.35 -7.42
N ARG A 219 36.11 -12.76 -7.56
CA ARG A 219 35.92 -11.44 -8.17
C ARG A 219 36.66 -10.34 -7.41
N PHE A 220 36.59 -10.35 -6.08
CA PHE A 220 37.32 -9.38 -5.24
C PHE A 220 38.83 -9.48 -5.48
N ALA A 221 39.38 -10.70 -5.49
CA ALA A 221 40.80 -10.92 -5.72
C ALA A 221 41.24 -10.44 -7.12
N ALA A 222 40.40 -10.63 -8.13
CA ALA A 222 40.68 -10.18 -9.50
C ALA A 222 40.63 -8.65 -9.64
N ASP A 223 39.71 -7.98 -8.94
CA ASP A 223 39.48 -6.53 -9.08
C ASP A 223 40.18 -5.66 -8.01
N ARG A 224 40.85 -6.26 -7.02
CA ARG A 224 41.38 -5.53 -5.85
C ARG A 224 42.21 -4.30 -6.22
N ASP A 225 43.11 -4.41 -7.20
CA ASP A 225 43.96 -3.28 -7.62
C ASP A 225 43.12 -2.10 -8.16
N ARG A 226 42.05 -2.39 -8.92
CA ARG A 226 41.13 -1.38 -9.45
C ARG A 226 40.27 -0.78 -8.34
N ILE A 227 39.77 -1.62 -7.44
CA ILE A 227 39.01 -1.18 -6.25
C ILE A 227 39.85 -0.22 -5.40
N VAL A 228 41.10 -0.58 -5.11
CA VAL A 228 42.01 0.26 -4.33
C VAL A 228 42.25 1.59 -5.04
N ALA A 229 42.54 1.56 -6.34
CA ALA A 229 42.82 2.77 -7.12
C ALA A 229 41.60 3.70 -7.26
N GLU A 230 40.41 3.16 -7.51
CA GLU A 230 39.24 3.93 -7.93
C GLU A 230 38.23 4.21 -6.79
N LEU A 231 38.14 3.34 -5.78
CA LEU A 231 37.13 3.43 -4.70
C LEU A 231 37.74 3.73 -3.33
N LEU A 232 39.02 3.43 -3.11
CA LEU A 232 39.71 3.57 -1.82
C LEU A 232 40.90 4.54 -1.91
N ASP A 233 40.86 5.46 -2.87
CA ASP A 233 41.80 6.57 -3.01
C ASP A 233 43.29 6.15 -3.05
N GLY A 234 43.55 4.97 -3.62
CA GLY A 234 44.89 4.41 -3.76
C GLY A 234 45.48 3.84 -2.46
N VAL A 235 44.71 3.76 -1.39
CA VAL A 235 45.13 3.20 -0.10
C VAL A 235 44.64 1.77 0.02
N ASP A 236 45.56 0.82 0.18
CA ASP A 236 45.19 -0.58 0.44
C ASP A 236 44.52 -0.68 1.83
N PRO A 237 43.26 -1.14 1.90
CA PRO A 237 42.51 -1.19 3.15
C PRO A 237 42.88 -2.38 4.06
N GLY A 238 43.80 -3.24 3.61
CA GLY A 238 44.19 -4.47 4.30
C GLY A 238 43.23 -5.62 4.05
N ALA A 239 43.20 -6.58 5.00
CA ALA A 239 42.37 -7.78 4.89
C ALA A 239 40.88 -7.46 5.10
N ILE A 240 40.01 -8.23 4.43
CA ILE A 240 38.58 -8.28 4.75
C ILE A 240 38.44 -8.91 6.14
N ILE A 241 37.76 -8.21 7.06
CA ILE A 241 37.51 -8.66 8.42
C ILE A 241 36.05 -9.05 8.66
N ALA A 242 35.13 -8.61 7.80
CA ALA A 242 33.74 -9.03 7.83
C ALA A 242 33.10 -8.92 6.45
N VAL A 243 32.15 -9.82 6.19
CA VAL A 243 31.24 -9.76 5.04
C VAL A 243 29.80 -9.79 5.55
N GLU A 244 29.09 -8.70 5.33
CA GLU A 244 27.68 -8.56 5.65
C GLU A 244 26.88 -8.88 4.38
N SER A 245 26.42 -10.12 4.26
CA SER A 245 25.58 -10.60 3.13
C SER A 245 24.09 -10.50 3.46
N GLY A 246 23.23 -10.39 2.45
CA GLY A 246 21.78 -10.34 2.64
C GLY A 246 21.25 -8.92 2.84
N GLN A 247 21.97 -7.92 2.33
CA GLN A 247 21.57 -6.50 2.28
C GLN A 247 20.52 -6.24 1.17
N GLY A 248 19.70 -7.24 0.87
CA GLY A 248 18.77 -7.31 -0.25
C GLY A 248 18.33 -8.75 -0.50
N ASP A 249 17.37 -8.93 -1.41
CA ASP A 249 16.86 -10.24 -1.78
C ASP A 249 17.96 -11.17 -2.34
N CYS A 250 17.75 -12.48 -2.18
CA CYS A 250 18.58 -13.50 -2.82
C CYS A 250 17.99 -13.83 -4.20
N HIS A 251 18.84 -13.83 -5.22
CA HIS A 251 18.48 -14.16 -6.59
C HIS A 251 19.49 -15.13 -7.20
N GLY A 252 19.09 -15.83 -8.26
CA GLY A 252 20.00 -16.56 -9.14
C GLY A 252 20.98 -17.47 -8.41
N ARG A 253 20.46 -18.41 -7.59
CA ARG A 253 21.21 -19.32 -6.71
C ARG A 253 21.90 -18.60 -5.55
N GLY A 254 21.14 -17.86 -4.76
CA GLY A 254 21.60 -17.31 -3.48
C GLY A 254 22.56 -16.12 -3.57
N ARG A 255 22.76 -15.54 -4.75
CA ARG A 255 23.54 -14.30 -4.92
C ARG A 255 22.77 -13.15 -4.28
N THR A 256 23.48 -12.31 -3.55
CA THR A 256 22.91 -11.16 -2.84
C THR A 256 23.95 -10.06 -2.72
N VAL A 257 23.50 -8.81 -2.54
CA VAL A 257 24.37 -7.67 -2.26
C VAL A 257 25.14 -7.93 -0.95
N CYS A 258 26.44 -7.66 -0.97
CA CYS A 258 27.32 -7.85 0.18
C CYS A 258 28.07 -6.56 0.51
N THR A 259 28.14 -6.21 1.79
CA THR A 259 29.05 -5.16 2.29
C THR A 259 30.30 -5.82 2.86
N LEU A 260 31.46 -5.46 2.32
CA LEU A 260 32.77 -5.85 2.80
C LEU A 260 33.28 -4.78 3.79
N ARG A 261 33.82 -5.23 4.92
CA ARG A 261 34.52 -4.38 5.89
C ARG A 261 35.98 -4.79 5.96
N PHE A 262 36.86 -3.80 5.90
CA PHE A 262 38.31 -4.01 5.92
C PHE A 262 38.95 -3.67 7.27
N ALA A 263 40.21 -4.08 7.44
CA ALA A 263 40.98 -3.91 8.67
C ALA A 263 41.22 -2.44 9.07
N ASP A 264 41.27 -1.53 8.10
CA ASP A 264 41.39 -0.09 8.34
C ASP A 264 40.05 0.60 8.67
N GLY A 265 38.93 -0.14 8.62
CA GLY A 265 37.58 0.34 8.87
C GLY A 265 36.82 0.77 7.61
N SER A 266 37.47 0.84 6.44
CA SER A 266 36.81 1.15 5.18
C SER A 266 35.78 0.07 4.80
N ARG A 267 34.83 0.46 3.94
CA ARG A 267 33.71 -0.39 3.50
C ARG A 267 33.53 -0.33 1.99
N LEU A 268 33.07 -1.44 1.43
CA LEU A 268 32.81 -1.60 0.00
C LEU A 268 31.54 -2.41 -0.24
N VAL A 269 30.75 -2.03 -1.24
CA VAL A 269 29.55 -2.76 -1.62
C VAL A 269 29.81 -3.58 -2.89
N TYR A 270 29.50 -4.87 -2.82
CA TYR A 270 29.51 -5.81 -3.93
C TYR A 270 28.08 -6.06 -4.41
N LYS A 271 27.85 -5.85 -5.71
CA LYS A 271 26.58 -6.18 -6.37
C LYS A 271 26.84 -7.33 -7.36
N PRO A 272 26.27 -8.53 -7.15
CA PRO A 272 26.46 -9.69 -8.04
C PRO A 272 25.55 -9.61 -9.29
N ARG A 273 25.54 -8.43 -9.92
CA ARG A 273 24.76 -8.12 -11.11
C ARG A 273 25.42 -6.97 -11.89
N PRO A 274 25.19 -6.83 -13.19
CA PRO A 274 25.70 -5.70 -13.96
C PRO A 274 25.29 -4.36 -13.34
N ILE A 275 26.21 -3.41 -13.30
CA ILE A 275 26.00 -2.05 -12.75
C ILE A 275 26.16 -0.94 -13.78
N ASP A 276 26.13 -1.31 -15.07
CA ASP A 276 26.17 -0.38 -16.20
C ASP A 276 25.10 0.70 -16.10
N LEU A 277 23.90 0.34 -15.62
CA LEU A 277 22.82 1.30 -15.40
C LEU A 277 23.20 2.40 -14.41
N HIS A 278 24.00 2.09 -13.39
CA HIS A 278 24.43 3.06 -12.38
C HIS A 278 25.50 3.99 -12.95
N VAL A 279 26.34 3.50 -13.86
CA VAL A 279 27.24 4.35 -14.65
C VAL A 279 26.44 5.31 -15.53
N ARG A 280 25.40 4.82 -16.22
CA ARG A 280 24.50 5.68 -17.01
C ARG A 280 23.78 6.70 -16.14
N PHE A 281 23.33 6.31 -14.94
CA PHE A 281 22.69 7.23 -14.01
C PHE A 281 23.66 8.33 -13.51
N ASN A 282 24.92 8.00 -13.23
CA ASN A 282 25.95 9.00 -12.92
C ASN A 282 26.19 9.99 -14.08
N GLU A 283 26.13 9.52 -15.33
CA GLU A 283 26.21 10.39 -16.52
C GLU A 283 24.99 11.33 -16.57
N MET A 284 23.78 10.82 -16.30
CA MET A 284 22.54 11.62 -16.25
C MET A 284 22.58 12.66 -15.12
N LEU A 285 23.05 12.28 -13.93
CA LEU A 285 23.25 13.21 -12.82
C LEU A 285 24.30 14.28 -13.16
N GLY A 286 25.39 13.89 -13.83
CA GLY A 286 26.41 14.82 -14.29
C GLY A 286 25.88 15.82 -15.35
N TRP A 287 25.03 15.35 -16.25
CA TRP A 287 24.33 16.20 -17.22
C TRP A 287 23.38 17.19 -16.52
N LEU A 288 22.55 16.71 -15.60
CA LEU A 288 21.62 17.55 -14.85
C LEU A 288 22.36 18.59 -14.00
N ASP A 289 23.44 18.18 -13.32
CA ASP A 289 24.26 19.07 -12.51
C ASP A 289 25.00 20.11 -13.36
N GLY A 290 25.44 19.75 -14.57
CA GLY A 290 26.08 20.69 -15.51
C GLY A 290 25.19 21.88 -15.86
N HIS A 291 23.88 21.64 -16.00
CA HIS A 291 22.88 22.68 -16.30
C HIS A 291 22.35 23.39 -15.06
N THR A 292 22.16 22.69 -13.95
CA THR A 292 21.53 23.23 -12.73
C THR A 292 22.51 23.79 -11.70
N ARG A 293 23.76 23.30 -11.69
CA ARG A 293 24.84 23.63 -10.73
C ARG A 293 24.47 23.38 -9.27
N LEU A 294 23.68 22.33 -9.01
CA LEU A 294 23.23 21.98 -7.66
C LEU A 294 24.31 21.27 -6.82
N GLY A 295 25.39 20.81 -7.45
CA GLY A 295 26.42 19.99 -6.85
C GLY A 295 25.88 18.61 -6.50
N LEU A 296 25.26 17.91 -7.46
CA LEU A 296 24.69 16.57 -7.26
C LEU A 296 25.81 15.53 -7.11
N ARG A 297 25.82 14.80 -5.99
CA ARG A 297 26.78 13.72 -5.74
C ARG A 297 26.56 12.56 -6.71
N ARG A 298 27.66 12.02 -7.24
CA ARG A 298 27.73 10.79 -8.03
C ARG A 298 28.46 9.72 -7.24
N VAL A 299 28.07 8.47 -7.43
CA VAL A 299 28.62 7.33 -6.68
C VAL A 299 29.82 6.76 -7.43
N ARG A 300 30.95 6.51 -6.76
CA ARG A 300 32.12 5.86 -7.39
C ARG A 300 31.88 4.36 -7.60
N ILE A 301 32.33 3.85 -8.75
CA ILE A 301 31.98 2.51 -9.23
C ILE A 301 33.17 1.86 -9.95
N VAL A 302 33.39 0.57 -9.69
CA VAL A 302 34.26 -0.31 -10.49
C VAL A 302 33.41 -1.40 -11.14
N ARG A 303 33.33 -1.39 -12.47
CA ARG A 303 32.57 -2.36 -13.27
C ARG A 303 33.32 -3.67 -13.46
N GLY A 304 32.65 -4.79 -13.21
CA GLY A 304 33.01 -6.12 -13.71
C GLY A 304 32.24 -6.44 -15.00
N ASP A 305 32.31 -7.68 -15.46
CA ASP A 305 31.61 -8.13 -16.68
C ASP A 305 30.10 -8.31 -16.45
N ASP A 306 29.72 -8.99 -15.36
CA ASP A 306 28.34 -9.30 -14.98
C ASP A 306 28.04 -8.98 -13.49
N TYR A 307 28.88 -8.13 -12.90
CA TYR A 307 28.84 -7.70 -11.50
C TYR A 307 29.47 -6.30 -11.35
N GLY A 308 29.50 -5.77 -10.15
CA GLY A 308 30.51 -4.76 -9.84
C GLY A 308 30.53 -4.27 -8.40
N TRP A 309 31.39 -3.28 -8.19
CA TRP A 309 31.73 -2.72 -6.89
C TRP A 309 31.32 -1.26 -6.83
N VAL A 310 30.73 -0.87 -5.71
CA VAL A 310 30.22 0.48 -5.47
C VAL A 310 30.81 0.97 -4.15
N GLU A 311 31.21 2.24 -4.10
CA GLU A 311 31.63 2.84 -2.83
C GLU A 311 30.53 2.72 -1.76
N PHE A 312 30.92 2.55 -0.50
CA PHE A 312 29.96 2.58 0.59
C PHE A 312 29.57 4.02 0.90
N VAL A 313 28.30 4.37 0.68
CA VAL A 313 27.77 5.72 0.97
C VAL A 313 27.38 5.79 2.43
N GLU A 314 28.11 6.56 3.22
CA GLU A 314 27.80 6.78 4.63
C GLU A 314 26.68 7.80 4.81
N HIS A 315 25.83 7.54 5.81
CA HIS A 315 24.93 8.55 6.32
C HIS A 315 25.74 9.62 7.07
N GLU A 316 25.49 10.88 6.77
CA GLU A 316 26.16 12.00 7.42
C GLU A 316 25.11 13.03 7.85
N GLU A 317 25.28 13.65 9.03
CA GLU A 317 24.39 14.72 9.48
C GLU A 317 24.67 16.03 8.71
N CYS A 318 23.63 16.84 8.53
CA CYS A 318 23.78 18.22 8.13
C CYS A 318 24.47 19.02 9.24
N SER A 319 25.35 19.95 8.86
CA SER A 319 26.02 20.86 9.81
C SER A 319 25.15 22.07 10.20
N GLU A 320 24.11 22.37 9.42
CA GLU A 320 23.25 23.54 9.58
C GLU A 320 21.84 23.29 8.99
N VAL A 321 20.85 24.04 9.45
CA VAL A 321 19.44 23.96 8.96
C VAL A 321 19.36 24.21 7.46
N SER A 322 20.17 25.13 6.92
CA SER A 322 20.16 25.40 5.48
C SER A 322 20.66 24.20 4.66
N GLY A 323 21.45 23.30 5.26
CA GLY A 323 21.87 22.02 4.67
C GLY A 323 20.69 21.10 4.41
N ILE A 324 19.72 21.03 5.33
CA ILE A 324 18.48 20.27 5.13
C ILE A 324 17.69 20.85 3.95
N GLY A 325 17.58 22.18 3.88
CA GLY A 325 16.94 22.84 2.73
C GLY A 325 17.62 22.50 1.40
N ARG A 326 18.97 22.46 1.37
CA ARG A 326 19.73 22.04 0.18
C ARG A 326 19.50 20.57 -0.17
N PHE A 327 19.43 19.68 0.82
CA PHE A 327 19.10 18.27 0.62
C PHE A 327 17.78 18.10 -0.15
N TYR A 328 16.69 18.69 0.35
CA TYR A 328 15.38 18.56 -0.31
C TYR A 328 15.35 19.26 -1.67
N HIS A 329 16.07 20.37 -1.84
CA HIS A 329 16.20 21.02 -3.13
C HIS A 329 16.92 20.14 -4.17
N ARG A 330 18.00 19.46 -3.78
CA ARG A 330 18.67 18.47 -4.64
C ARG A 330 17.78 17.27 -4.92
N LEU A 331 17.08 16.77 -3.90
CA LEU A 331 16.19 15.63 -4.03
C LEU A 331 15.06 15.92 -5.01
N GLY A 332 14.54 17.14 -5.03
CA GLY A 332 13.53 17.55 -6.00
C GLY A 332 14.04 17.43 -7.44
N ALA A 333 15.27 17.89 -7.71
CA ALA A 333 15.86 17.78 -9.04
C ALA A 333 16.13 16.31 -9.43
N VAL A 334 16.59 15.49 -8.49
CA VAL A 334 16.76 14.03 -8.68
C VAL A 334 15.41 13.36 -8.95
N LEU A 335 14.35 13.73 -8.21
CA LEU A 335 12.99 13.22 -8.43
C LEU A 335 12.49 13.51 -9.84
N ALA A 336 12.75 14.71 -10.39
CA ALA A 336 12.40 15.05 -11.76
C ALA A 336 13.12 14.16 -12.79
N LEU A 337 14.41 13.84 -12.55
CA LEU A 337 15.17 12.93 -13.41
C LEU A 337 14.64 11.49 -13.33
N VAL A 338 14.41 10.96 -12.12
CA VAL A 338 13.87 9.62 -11.91
C VAL A 338 12.46 9.49 -12.52
N TYR A 339 11.64 10.53 -12.40
CA TYR A 339 10.32 10.63 -13.05
C TYR A 339 10.43 10.50 -14.57
N ALA A 340 11.34 11.26 -15.19
CA ALA A 340 11.52 11.32 -16.65
C ALA A 340 11.97 9.99 -17.27
N VAL A 341 12.66 9.14 -16.51
CA VAL A 341 13.15 7.83 -16.97
C VAL A 341 12.34 6.65 -16.44
N ASP A 342 11.11 6.87 -15.96
CA ASP A 342 10.24 5.81 -15.41
C ASP A 342 10.93 4.96 -14.32
N GLY A 343 11.69 5.60 -13.44
CA GLY A 343 12.24 4.95 -12.26
C GLY A 343 11.16 4.61 -11.24
N THR A 344 11.32 3.47 -10.57
CA THR A 344 10.43 2.98 -9.49
C THR A 344 11.24 2.34 -8.37
N ASP A 345 10.60 1.83 -7.31
CA ASP A 345 11.27 1.07 -6.24
C ASP A 345 12.34 1.86 -5.44
N MET A 346 12.23 3.19 -5.39
CA MET A 346 13.14 4.07 -4.61
C MET A 346 12.68 4.21 -3.15
N HIS A 347 12.44 3.07 -2.49
CA HIS A 347 11.99 2.98 -1.10
C HIS A 347 13.02 3.55 -0.10
N TYR A 348 12.61 3.67 1.17
CA TYR A 348 13.44 4.24 2.26
C TYR A 348 14.82 3.59 2.40
N GLU A 349 15.00 2.31 2.08
CA GLU A 349 16.30 1.64 2.11
C GLU A 349 17.25 2.06 0.96
N ASN A 350 16.71 2.59 -0.14
CA ASN A 350 17.46 2.89 -1.36
C ASN A 350 17.91 4.36 -1.46
N LEU A 351 17.46 5.22 -0.54
CA LEU A 351 17.94 6.60 -0.39
C LEU A 351 18.84 6.72 0.85
N ILE A 352 20.00 7.34 0.69
CA ILE A 352 20.89 7.70 1.80
C ILE A 352 21.05 9.21 1.88
N ALA A 353 20.82 9.76 3.07
CA ALA A 353 21.12 11.14 3.40
C ALA A 353 22.59 11.27 3.83
N CYS A 354 23.42 11.76 2.91
CA CYS A 354 24.82 12.07 3.18
C CYS A 354 24.98 13.59 3.32
N GLY A 355 24.73 14.10 4.52
CA GLY A 355 24.73 15.53 4.79
C GLY A 355 23.63 16.20 3.99
N ASP A 356 24.02 17.11 3.09
CA ASP A 356 23.10 17.80 2.20
C ASP A 356 22.90 17.11 0.83
N GLN A 357 23.37 15.87 0.67
CA GLN A 357 23.31 15.09 -0.56
C GLN A 357 22.32 13.92 -0.45
N PRO A 358 21.24 13.90 -1.26
CA PRO A 358 20.40 12.71 -1.45
C PRO A 358 21.08 11.77 -2.44
N VAL A 359 21.44 10.57 -1.98
CA VAL A 359 22.15 9.58 -2.80
C VAL A 359 21.30 8.31 -2.97
N LEU A 360 20.93 7.99 -4.21
CA LEU A 360 20.26 6.74 -4.54
C LEU A 360 21.29 5.63 -4.72
N ILE A 361 21.23 4.62 -3.85
CA ILE A 361 22.22 3.52 -3.83
C ILE A 361 21.76 2.30 -4.63
N ASP A 362 20.46 2.16 -4.86
CA ASP A 362 19.90 1.19 -5.79
C ASP A 362 18.98 1.87 -6.80
N ILE A 363 19.25 1.62 -8.08
CA ILE A 363 18.58 2.24 -9.23
C ILE A 363 18.27 1.21 -10.31
N GLU A 364 18.30 -0.09 -9.96
CA GLU A 364 18.19 -1.17 -10.94
C GLU A 364 16.86 -1.21 -11.71
N THR A 365 15.88 -0.42 -11.27
CA THR A 365 14.52 -0.29 -11.77
C THR A 365 14.28 1.02 -12.56
N LEU A 366 15.32 1.67 -13.09
CA LEU A 366 15.13 2.74 -14.09
C LEU A 366 14.63 2.16 -15.42
N PHE A 367 13.87 2.95 -16.18
CA PHE A 367 13.18 2.52 -17.41
C PHE A 367 12.21 1.35 -17.18
N HIS A 368 11.59 1.29 -16.00
CA HIS A 368 10.71 0.19 -15.67
C HIS A 368 9.49 0.18 -16.61
N PRO A 369 9.18 -0.94 -17.29
CA PRO A 369 7.98 -1.04 -18.12
C PRO A 369 6.73 -0.74 -17.29
N THR A 370 5.84 0.11 -17.79
CA THR A 370 4.52 0.27 -17.17
C THR A 370 3.73 -1.01 -17.40
N LEU A 371 3.56 -1.79 -16.34
CA LEU A 371 2.58 -2.86 -16.30
C LEU A 371 1.19 -2.20 -16.29
N LEU A 372 0.68 -1.87 -17.48
CA LEU A 372 -0.75 -1.70 -17.64
C LEU A 372 -1.32 -3.09 -17.37
N THR A 373 -1.82 -3.32 -16.17
CA THR A 373 -2.60 -4.52 -15.82
C THR A 373 -3.56 -4.82 -16.96
N ALA A 374 -3.85 -6.10 -17.20
CA ALA A 374 -4.69 -6.55 -18.31
C ALA A 374 -5.88 -5.59 -18.59
N ALA A 375 -5.80 -4.96 -19.78
CA ALA A 375 -6.51 -3.75 -20.22
C ALA A 375 -6.10 -2.45 -19.48
N PRO A 376 -5.64 -1.39 -20.19
CA PRO A 376 -5.47 -0.09 -19.58
C PRO A 376 -6.73 0.21 -18.77
N SER A 377 -6.55 0.64 -17.52
CA SER A 377 -7.72 1.09 -16.77
C SER A 377 -8.40 2.10 -17.67
N SER A 378 -9.70 1.92 -17.91
CA SER A 378 -10.45 2.90 -18.70
C SER A 378 -10.47 4.25 -17.98
N ASP A 379 -9.87 4.38 -16.79
CA ASP A 379 -9.81 5.58 -15.99
C ASP A 379 -8.58 6.45 -16.30
N PRO A 380 -8.76 7.65 -16.87
CA PRO A 380 -7.65 8.56 -17.13
C PRO A 380 -6.89 8.97 -15.86
N ALA A 381 -7.56 9.07 -14.70
CA ALA A 381 -6.91 9.46 -13.45
C ALA A 381 -6.01 8.35 -12.92
N ALA A 382 -6.45 7.09 -12.97
CA ALA A 382 -5.60 5.96 -12.57
C ALA A 382 -4.37 5.84 -13.47
N ASN A 383 -4.54 6.04 -14.77
CA ASN A 383 -3.42 6.07 -15.72
C ASN A 383 -2.47 7.26 -15.44
N ALA A 384 -2.99 8.44 -15.12
CA ALA A 384 -2.18 9.60 -14.75
C ALA A 384 -1.36 9.32 -13.47
N LEU A 385 -1.99 8.79 -12.42
CA LEU A 385 -1.32 8.42 -11.17
C LEU A 385 -0.22 7.38 -11.40
N ALA A 386 -0.52 6.32 -12.16
CA ALA A 386 0.43 5.25 -12.47
C ALA A 386 1.64 5.73 -13.29
N ASN A 387 1.52 6.83 -14.04
CA ASN A 387 2.60 7.39 -14.84
C ASN A 387 3.30 8.60 -14.18
N SER A 388 2.94 8.93 -12.93
CA SER A 388 3.39 10.14 -12.24
C SER A 388 4.63 9.95 -11.35
N VAL A 389 5.06 11.04 -10.70
CA VAL A 389 6.09 11.05 -9.65
C VAL A 389 5.82 10.07 -8.49
N THR A 390 4.58 9.68 -8.23
CA THR A 390 4.26 8.74 -7.13
C THR A 390 4.83 7.34 -7.39
N ARG A 391 4.93 6.93 -8.65
CA ARG A 391 5.49 5.63 -9.06
C ARG A 391 6.96 5.46 -8.73
N THR A 392 7.69 6.57 -8.53
CA THR A 392 9.11 6.53 -8.14
C THR A 392 9.32 5.86 -6.79
N ALA A 393 8.29 5.84 -5.93
CA ALA A 393 8.36 5.47 -4.52
C ALA A 393 9.28 6.35 -3.66
N LEU A 394 9.76 7.50 -4.18
CA LEU A 394 10.44 8.51 -3.36
C LEU A 394 9.47 9.30 -2.48
N LEU A 395 8.24 9.50 -2.98
CA LEU A 395 7.19 10.25 -2.29
C LEU A 395 6.36 9.32 -1.39
N PRO A 396 5.75 9.86 -0.33
CA PRO A 396 5.03 9.08 0.69
C PRO A 396 4.11 8.01 0.14
N GLN A 397 4.28 6.78 0.62
CA GLN A 397 3.51 5.59 0.24
C GLN A 397 3.18 4.78 1.49
N MET A 398 1.93 4.89 1.93
CA MET A 398 1.45 4.28 3.16
C MET A 398 1.09 2.81 2.95
N LEU A 399 1.78 1.93 3.67
CA LEU A 399 1.38 0.54 3.83
C LEU A 399 0.48 0.44 5.07
N LEU A 400 -0.78 0.05 4.86
CA LEU A 400 -1.73 -0.19 5.94
C LEU A 400 -1.74 -1.67 6.34
N GLY A 401 -1.96 -1.94 7.62
CA GLY A 401 -2.22 -3.27 8.14
C GLY A 401 -2.74 -3.24 9.57
N ASP A 402 -3.04 -4.40 10.13
CA ASP A 402 -3.72 -4.53 11.43
C ASP A 402 -2.98 -3.85 12.58
N HIS A 403 -1.66 -3.70 12.45
CA HIS A 403 -0.76 -3.18 13.48
C HIS A 403 -0.32 -1.73 13.26
N GLY A 404 -0.91 -1.01 12.31
CA GLY A 404 -0.67 0.41 12.08
C GLY A 404 -0.42 0.74 10.62
N VAL A 405 0.30 1.84 10.40
CA VAL A 405 0.66 2.33 9.07
C VAL A 405 2.15 2.62 9.03
N PHE A 406 2.77 2.32 7.90
CA PHE A 406 4.18 2.52 7.67
C PHE A 406 4.42 3.14 6.30
N ASP A 407 5.19 4.23 6.25
CA ASP A 407 5.59 4.87 5.00
C ASP A 407 6.82 4.16 4.41
N LEU A 408 6.61 3.42 3.32
CA LEU A 408 7.67 2.70 2.59
C LEU A 408 8.49 3.59 1.65
N SER A 409 8.11 4.85 1.49
CA SER A 409 8.75 5.71 0.49
C SER A 409 10.19 6.08 0.83
N GLY A 410 10.95 6.54 -0.16
CA GLY A 410 12.28 7.13 0.05
C GLY A 410 12.31 8.26 1.08
N LEU A 411 11.19 8.96 1.32
CA LEU A 411 11.04 10.00 2.35
C LEU A 411 10.47 9.49 3.68
N GLY A 412 10.05 8.23 3.74
CA GLY A 412 9.46 7.55 4.89
C GLY A 412 10.50 6.87 5.78
N GLY A 413 10.24 5.62 6.18
CA GLY A 413 11.15 4.84 7.02
C GLY A 413 11.23 5.30 8.47
N ASP A 414 10.14 5.82 9.03
CA ASP A 414 10.10 6.44 10.36
C ASP A 414 10.61 5.49 11.48
N HIS A 415 11.53 5.97 12.32
CA HIS A 415 12.25 5.17 13.34
C HIS A 415 11.46 4.95 14.64
N ASP A 416 10.52 5.84 14.97
CA ASP A 416 9.93 5.91 16.30
C ASP A 416 8.77 4.94 16.49
N GLY A 417 9.08 3.70 16.86
CA GLY A 417 8.14 2.77 17.50
C GLY A 417 6.95 2.33 16.65
N ALA A 418 6.93 2.66 15.36
CA ALA A 418 5.98 2.11 14.41
C ALA A 418 6.30 0.62 14.20
N ASN A 419 5.35 -0.23 14.59
CA ASN A 419 5.41 -1.61 14.15
C ASN A 419 5.26 -1.63 12.63
N TYR A 420 6.03 -2.50 11.98
CA TYR A 420 5.69 -2.90 10.64
C TYR A 420 4.23 -3.40 10.65
N PRO A 421 3.39 -2.97 9.70
CA PRO A 421 1.94 -3.13 9.79
C PRO A 421 1.49 -4.60 9.67
N ALA A 422 2.44 -5.49 9.33
CA ALA A 422 2.21 -6.91 9.19
C ALA A 422 2.83 -7.73 10.31
N GLU A 423 2.20 -8.87 10.59
CA GLU A 423 2.75 -9.85 11.50
C GLU A 423 3.87 -10.67 10.86
N THR A 424 4.86 -11.02 11.68
CA THR A 424 5.93 -11.97 11.33
C THR A 424 5.83 -13.21 12.20
N VAL A 425 6.45 -14.30 11.73
CA VAL A 425 6.58 -15.54 12.52
C VAL A 425 7.49 -15.29 13.71
N ASP A 426 6.99 -15.59 14.90
CA ASP A 426 7.74 -15.59 16.14
C ASP A 426 7.43 -16.86 16.97
N TRP A 427 8.13 -17.05 18.08
CA TRP A 427 8.04 -18.24 18.92
C TRP A 427 7.67 -17.89 20.36
N ALA A 428 6.54 -18.43 20.84
CA ALA A 428 6.21 -18.40 22.25
C ALA A 428 6.94 -19.53 23.00
N ASP A 429 7.29 -19.27 24.25
CA ASP A 429 8.09 -20.13 25.12
C ASP A 429 9.38 -20.65 24.45
N PRO A 430 10.21 -19.76 23.87
CA PRO A 430 11.41 -20.16 23.16
C PRO A 430 12.38 -20.95 24.06
N ALA A 431 13.09 -21.91 23.46
CA ALA A 431 14.07 -22.78 24.13
C ALA A 431 13.45 -23.67 25.22
N THR A 432 12.18 -24.04 25.08
CA THR A 432 11.47 -24.95 25.97
C THR A 432 10.73 -26.02 25.18
N ASP A 433 10.35 -27.13 25.82
CA ASP A 433 9.51 -28.16 25.18
C ASP A 433 8.08 -27.70 24.88
N THR A 434 7.66 -26.51 25.33
CA THR A 434 6.37 -25.89 25.02
C THR A 434 6.44 -24.84 23.92
N MET A 435 7.60 -24.71 23.25
CA MET A 435 7.82 -23.79 22.14
C MET A 435 6.76 -24.00 21.05
N ARG A 436 6.16 -22.89 20.59
CA ARG A 436 5.12 -22.91 19.54
C ARG A 436 5.15 -21.65 18.69
N LEU A 437 4.70 -21.77 17.46
CA LEU A 437 4.58 -20.65 16.53
C LEU A 437 3.52 -19.66 17.05
N VAL A 438 3.88 -18.38 17.03
CA VAL A 438 2.96 -17.25 17.20
C VAL A 438 3.23 -16.23 16.11
N ARG A 439 2.27 -15.34 15.87
CA ARG A 439 2.45 -14.21 14.98
C ARG A 439 2.50 -12.95 15.83
N ARG A 440 3.47 -12.08 15.56
CA ARG A 440 3.64 -10.81 16.28
C ARG A 440 4.01 -9.68 15.33
N PRO A 441 3.64 -8.42 15.64
CA PRO A 441 4.12 -7.27 14.90
C PRO A 441 5.65 -7.25 14.92
N ALA A 442 6.26 -6.99 13.76
CA ALA A 442 7.71 -6.78 13.70
C ALA A 442 8.04 -5.31 13.99
N PRO A 443 9.11 -5.00 14.75
CA PRO A 443 9.57 -3.63 14.87
C PRO A 443 10.15 -3.14 13.53
N SER A 444 9.87 -1.89 13.16
CA SER A 444 10.64 -1.21 12.12
C SER A 444 12.01 -0.81 12.66
N THR A 445 13.06 -0.95 11.84
CA THR A 445 14.42 -0.50 12.20
C THR A 445 14.77 0.89 11.66
N GLY A 446 13.85 1.52 10.91
CA GLY A 446 14.09 2.75 10.15
C GLY A 446 15.19 2.60 9.07
N ALA A 447 15.57 3.71 8.43
CA ALA A 447 16.69 3.75 7.49
C ALA A 447 17.46 5.08 7.52
N HIS A 448 18.51 5.18 6.72
CA HIS A 448 19.42 6.32 6.69
C HIS A 448 19.05 7.38 5.64
N ASN A 449 17.77 7.47 5.29
CA ASN A 449 17.23 8.21 4.14
C ASN A 449 16.88 9.67 4.42
N ARG A 450 16.68 10.04 5.69
CA ARG A 450 16.29 11.40 6.09
C ARG A 450 17.49 12.22 6.58
N PRO A 451 17.63 13.49 6.17
CA PRO A 451 18.69 14.34 6.67
C PRO A 451 18.49 14.63 8.16
N ARG A 452 19.58 14.58 8.92
CA ARG A 452 19.59 14.83 10.37
C ARG A 452 20.34 16.11 10.71
N LEU A 453 19.94 16.76 11.79
CA LEU A 453 20.67 17.90 12.36
C LEU A 453 20.64 17.81 13.89
N GLY A 454 21.80 17.57 14.51
CA GLY A 454 21.90 17.48 15.96
C GLY A 454 21.17 16.24 16.51
N GLY A 455 21.20 15.13 15.76
CA GLY A 455 20.52 13.88 16.10
C GLY A 455 19.04 13.78 15.72
N GLU A 456 18.38 14.88 15.34
CA GLU A 456 16.96 14.91 15.01
C GLU A 456 16.73 14.78 13.48
N GLU A 457 15.75 13.95 13.08
CA GLU A 457 15.37 13.79 11.66
C GLU A 457 14.48 14.95 11.20
N ALA A 458 14.76 15.51 10.02
CA ALA A 458 13.93 16.55 9.43
C ALA A 458 12.62 15.98 8.87
N GLU A 459 11.47 16.58 9.18
CA GLU A 459 10.17 16.21 8.58
C GLU A 459 10.07 16.67 7.13
N PRO A 460 9.90 15.76 6.14
CA PRO A 460 9.80 16.14 4.73
C PRO A 460 8.74 17.21 4.45
N GLY A 461 7.60 17.16 5.15
CA GLY A 461 6.53 18.15 5.01
C GLY A 461 6.98 19.59 5.29
N ASP A 462 7.89 19.80 6.25
CA ASP A 462 8.40 21.14 6.60
C ASP A 462 9.27 21.75 5.48
N TYR A 463 9.83 20.90 4.61
CA TYR A 463 10.72 21.28 3.52
C TYR A 463 10.07 21.14 2.13
N GLN A 464 8.73 21.01 2.07
CA GLN A 464 7.95 20.92 0.82
C GLN A 464 8.33 22.00 -0.21
N THR A 465 8.53 23.25 0.24
CA THR A 465 8.90 24.36 -0.66
C THR A 465 10.25 24.14 -1.33
N ALA A 466 11.24 23.62 -0.59
CA ALA A 466 12.57 23.33 -1.14
C ALA A 466 12.51 22.18 -2.17
N LEU A 467 11.76 21.12 -1.84
CA LEU A 467 11.54 19.97 -2.73
C LEU A 467 10.85 20.39 -4.04
N LEU A 468 9.74 21.14 -3.97
CA LEU A 468 9.03 21.64 -5.15
C LEU A 468 9.87 22.60 -5.99
N ALA A 469 10.69 23.44 -5.36
CA ALA A 469 11.62 24.31 -6.07
C ALA A 469 12.70 23.50 -6.81
N GLY A 470 13.21 22.43 -6.18
CA GLY A 470 14.17 21.51 -6.79
C GLY A 470 13.58 20.76 -7.97
N PHE A 471 12.37 20.23 -7.79
CA PHE A 471 11.63 19.54 -8.84
C PHE A 471 11.39 20.44 -10.05
N ARG A 472 10.96 21.68 -9.83
CA ARG A 472 10.80 22.66 -10.91
C ARG A 472 12.11 22.90 -11.66
N VAL A 473 13.23 23.09 -10.95
CA VAL A 473 14.55 23.30 -11.60
C VAL A 473 14.95 22.09 -12.45
N GLY A 474 14.76 20.87 -11.93
CA GLY A 474 15.04 19.64 -12.67
C GLY A 474 14.13 19.46 -13.89
N HIS A 475 12.82 19.62 -13.71
CA HIS A 475 11.81 19.51 -14.77
C HIS A 475 12.04 20.54 -15.89
N ASP A 476 12.24 21.81 -15.53
CA ASP A 476 12.48 22.90 -16.50
C ASP A 476 13.77 22.65 -17.29
N THR A 477 14.80 22.09 -16.65
CA THR A 477 16.07 21.72 -17.31
C THR A 477 15.85 20.60 -18.32
N ILE A 478 15.10 19.56 -17.95
CA ILE A 478 14.72 18.47 -18.85
C ILE A 478 13.95 19.02 -20.05
N CYS A 479 12.98 19.90 -19.81
CA CYS A 479 12.20 20.53 -20.86
C CYS A 479 13.04 21.38 -21.82
N ALA A 480 14.02 22.13 -21.30
CA ALA A 480 14.89 23.00 -22.10
C ALA A 480 15.92 22.22 -22.93
N HIS A 481 16.38 21.07 -22.43
CA HIS A 481 17.49 20.30 -23.00
C HIS A 481 17.09 18.86 -23.40
N ARG A 482 15.83 18.64 -23.80
CA ARG A 482 15.28 17.30 -24.11
C ARG A 482 16.14 16.50 -25.08
N ALA A 483 16.61 17.13 -26.16
CA ALA A 483 17.38 16.44 -27.19
C ALA A 483 18.67 15.83 -26.62
N GLU A 484 19.39 16.59 -25.77
CA GLU A 484 20.62 16.12 -25.12
C GLU A 484 20.35 14.95 -24.18
N LEU A 485 19.28 15.04 -23.37
CA LEU A 485 18.90 13.95 -22.47
C LEU A 485 18.53 12.69 -23.25
N LEU A 486 17.71 12.81 -24.30
CA LEU A 486 17.28 11.67 -25.11
C LEU A 486 18.47 10.96 -25.80
N GLU A 487 19.48 11.70 -26.25
CA GLU A 487 20.73 11.11 -26.76
C GLU A 487 21.43 10.27 -25.68
N LEU A 488 21.48 10.75 -24.44
CA LEU A 488 22.02 10.01 -23.32
C LEU A 488 21.18 8.76 -23.00
N LEU A 489 19.85 8.87 -22.97
CA LEU A 489 18.96 7.74 -22.65
C LEU A 489 19.09 6.61 -23.68
N ARG A 490 19.33 6.93 -24.96
CA ARG A 490 19.54 5.91 -26.00
C ARG A 490 20.78 5.05 -25.76
N THR A 491 21.77 5.54 -25.01
CA THR A 491 22.94 4.74 -24.61
C THR A 491 22.60 3.66 -23.57
N CYS A 492 21.40 3.70 -22.99
CA CYS A 492 20.87 2.69 -22.08
C CYS A 492 20.13 1.55 -22.79
N ALA A 493 19.93 1.61 -24.12
CA ALA A 493 19.02 0.71 -24.84
C ALA A 493 19.27 -0.79 -24.58
N ASP A 494 20.53 -1.21 -24.45
CA ASP A 494 20.92 -2.60 -24.23
C ASP A 494 21.33 -2.93 -22.78
N VAL A 495 21.25 -1.95 -21.87
CA VAL A 495 21.62 -2.13 -20.46
C VAL A 495 20.53 -2.96 -19.76
N PRO A 496 20.88 -4.04 -19.05
CA PRO A 496 19.88 -4.80 -18.30
C PRO A 496 19.34 -3.97 -17.12
N VAL A 497 18.02 -3.94 -16.98
CA VAL A 497 17.31 -3.31 -15.86
C VAL A 497 16.38 -4.34 -15.22
N ARG A 498 16.23 -4.31 -13.89
CA ARG A 498 15.34 -5.20 -13.15
C ARG A 498 13.89 -4.88 -13.50
N PHE A 499 13.13 -5.93 -13.78
CA PHE A 499 11.71 -5.86 -14.02
C PHE A 499 10.97 -6.55 -12.87
N VAL A 500 10.29 -5.76 -12.05
CA VAL A 500 9.56 -6.21 -10.88
C VAL A 500 8.11 -6.49 -11.31
N THR A 501 7.79 -7.77 -11.45
CA THR A 501 6.46 -8.24 -11.92
C THR A 501 5.46 -8.35 -10.78
N ARG A 502 5.94 -8.70 -9.58
CA ARG A 502 5.18 -8.77 -8.33
C ARG A 502 6.03 -8.20 -7.20
N ALA A 503 5.36 -7.69 -6.17
CA ALA A 503 6.05 -7.21 -4.98
C ALA A 503 6.89 -8.36 -4.35
N THR A 504 8.15 -8.07 -4.02
CA THR A 504 9.07 -9.02 -3.35
C THR A 504 8.42 -9.72 -2.17
N ARG A 505 7.61 -9.01 -1.39
CA ARG A 505 6.92 -9.54 -0.21
C ARG A 505 6.03 -10.75 -0.54
N THR A 506 5.39 -10.78 -1.71
CA THR A 506 4.57 -11.93 -2.14
C THR A 506 5.44 -13.19 -2.24
N TYR A 507 6.62 -13.08 -2.86
CA TYR A 507 7.56 -14.19 -2.96
C TYR A 507 8.21 -14.55 -1.62
N ALA A 508 8.56 -13.56 -0.80
CA ALA A 508 9.11 -13.80 0.53
C ALA A 508 8.12 -14.56 1.44
N THR A 509 6.83 -14.19 1.40
CA THR A 509 5.76 -14.92 2.08
C THR A 509 5.62 -16.34 1.53
N ALA A 510 5.62 -16.52 0.20
CA ALA A 510 5.55 -17.85 -0.40
C ALA A 510 6.74 -18.75 0.02
N LEU A 511 7.96 -18.20 0.05
CA LEU A 511 9.15 -18.92 0.52
C LEU A 511 9.03 -19.31 2.00
N ASP A 512 8.58 -18.40 2.86
CA ASP A 512 8.42 -18.67 4.29
C ASP A 512 7.27 -19.65 4.58
N GLU A 513 6.10 -19.46 3.97
CA GLU A 513 4.95 -20.33 4.18
C GLU A 513 5.18 -21.74 3.66
N THR A 514 5.94 -21.88 2.57
CA THR A 514 6.30 -23.20 2.03
C THR A 514 7.40 -23.93 2.81
N THR A 515 7.84 -23.38 3.95
CA THR A 515 8.60 -24.14 4.97
C THR A 515 7.71 -24.94 5.92
N HIS A 516 6.38 -24.85 5.79
CA HIS A 516 5.45 -25.57 6.66
C HIS A 516 5.66 -27.11 6.59
N PRO A 517 5.63 -27.84 7.73
CA PRO A 517 5.97 -29.26 7.75
C PRO A 517 5.13 -30.15 6.83
N ASP A 518 3.87 -29.77 6.57
CA ASP A 518 2.98 -30.55 5.68
C ASP A 518 3.38 -30.48 4.21
N VAL A 519 3.97 -29.37 3.76
CA VAL A 519 4.51 -29.23 2.39
C VAL A 519 5.99 -29.59 2.32
N ALA A 520 6.67 -29.72 3.48
CA ALA A 520 8.06 -30.13 3.57
C ALA A 520 8.27 -31.66 3.37
N ARG A 521 7.20 -32.46 3.33
CA ARG A 521 7.24 -33.92 3.19
C ARG A 521 7.19 -34.43 1.76
N ASP A 522 6.47 -33.75 0.88
CA ASP A 522 6.31 -34.15 -0.53
C ASP A 522 6.31 -32.90 -1.43
N ALA A 523 7.17 -32.92 -2.44
CA ALA A 523 7.34 -31.81 -3.36
C ALA A 523 6.05 -31.48 -4.13
N LEU A 524 5.16 -32.46 -4.38
CA LEU A 524 3.88 -32.17 -5.04
C LEU A 524 2.93 -31.34 -4.15
N ASP A 525 3.02 -31.44 -2.82
CA ASP A 525 2.24 -30.57 -1.93
C ASP A 525 2.80 -29.14 -1.91
N ARG A 526 4.12 -28.99 -2.09
CA ARG A 526 4.74 -27.67 -2.26
C ARG A 526 4.43 -27.06 -3.63
N ASP A 527 4.44 -27.85 -4.71
CA ASP A 527 4.02 -27.39 -6.04
C ASP A 527 2.58 -26.87 -5.99
N LEU A 528 1.66 -27.62 -5.39
CA LEU A 528 0.27 -27.20 -5.23
C LEU A 528 0.13 -25.91 -4.40
N ALA A 529 0.96 -25.71 -3.37
CA ALA A 529 0.96 -24.48 -2.59
C ALA A 529 1.45 -23.27 -3.40
N LEU A 530 2.41 -23.47 -4.31
CA LEU A 530 2.95 -22.43 -5.17
C LEU A 530 2.09 -22.16 -6.43
N ASP A 531 1.18 -23.08 -6.80
CA ASP A 531 0.19 -22.87 -7.87
C ASP A 531 -0.74 -21.66 -7.61
N LEU A 532 -0.74 -21.11 -6.39
CA LEU A 532 -1.34 -19.80 -6.10
C LEU A 532 -0.90 -18.71 -7.10
N LEU A 533 0.37 -18.69 -7.51
CA LEU A 533 0.87 -17.71 -8.49
C LEU A 533 0.23 -17.87 -9.87
N TRP A 534 -0.11 -19.11 -10.25
CA TRP A 534 -0.85 -19.39 -11.48
C TRP A 534 -2.30 -18.91 -11.37
N THR A 535 -2.95 -19.16 -10.24
CA THR A 535 -4.31 -18.67 -9.97
C THR A 535 -4.38 -17.16 -9.99
N GLU A 536 -3.43 -16.46 -9.35
CA GLU A 536 -3.35 -15.00 -9.37
C GLU A 536 -3.06 -14.42 -10.77
N ALA A 537 -2.44 -15.20 -11.66
CA ALA A 537 -2.17 -14.77 -13.02
C ALA A 537 -3.36 -14.98 -13.96
N ARG A 538 -4.52 -15.46 -13.48
CA ARG A 538 -5.66 -15.89 -14.32
C ARG A 538 -6.04 -14.90 -15.41
N ASP A 539 -6.06 -13.60 -15.12
CA ASP A 539 -6.49 -12.56 -16.07
C ASP A 539 -5.32 -11.78 -16.70
N ASP A 540 -4.06 -12.12 -16.37
CA ASP A 540 -2.88 -11.41 -16.84
C ASP A 540 -1.97 -12.34 -17.68
N ALA A 541 -2.02 -12.17 -19.00
CA ALA A 541 -1.24 -12.97 -19.94
C ALA A 541 0.28 -12.84 -19.73
N LEU A 542 0.76 -11.66 -19.31
CA LEU A 542 2.17 -11.42 -19.06
C LEU A 542 2.59 -12.22 -17.83
N LEU A 543 1.84 -12.11 -16.73
CA LEU A 543 2.16 -12.86 -15.51
C LEU A 543 2.09 -14.37 -15.75
N ARG A 544 1.07 -14.87 -16.48
CA ARG A 544 0.97 -16.32 -16.79
C ARG A 544 2.21 -16.85 -17.50
N ALA A 545 2.76 -16.09 -18.45
CA ALA A 545 3.96 -16.50 -19.17
C ALA A 545 5.22 -16.58 -18.27
N LEU A 546 5.22 -15.88 -17.13
CA LEU A 546 6.36 -15.81 -16.23
C LEU A 546 6.27 -16.82 -15.07
N VAL A 547 5.07 -17.29 -14.71
CA VAL A 547 4.87 -18.24 -13.59
C VAL A 547 5.80 -19.45 -13.61
N PRO A 548 6.02 -20.16 -14.74
CA PRO A 548 6.95 -21.31 -14.74
C PRO A 548 8.38 -20.95 -14.33
N HIS A 549 8.80 -19.72 -14.59
CA HIS A 549 10.11 -19.20 -14.22
C HIS A 549 10.13 -18.72 -12.76
N GLU A 550 9.05 -18.08 -12.28
CA GLU A 550 8.88 -17.76 -10.86
C GLU A 550 8.97 -19.01 -9.98
N LEU A 551 8.27 -20.08 -10.38
CA LEU A 551 8.31 -21.36 -9.68
C LEU A 551 9.70 -21.99 -9.68
N ALA A 552 10.49 -21.80 -10.75
CA ALA A 552 11.86 -22.30 -10.80
C ALA A 552 12.77 -21.61 -9.77
N ASP A 553 12.69 -20.29 -9.67
CA ASP A 553 13.48 -19.49 -8.71
C ASP A 553 13.04 -19.77 -7.26
N LEU A 554 11.73 -19.87 -7.00
CA LEU A 554 11.21 -20.22 -5.66
C LEU A 554 11.65 -21.63 -5.21
N TRP A 555 11.73 -22.58 -6.14
CA TRP A 555 12.28 -23.92 -5.87
C TRP A 555 13.80 -23.91 -5.65
N ALA A 556 14.52 -22.90 -6.15
CA ALA A 556 15.93 -22.68 -5.84
C ALA A 556 16.13 -21.97 -4.48
N GLY A 557 15.05 -21.47 -3.87
CA GLY A 557 15.05 -20.72 -2.61
C GLY A 557 15.30 -19.23 -2.80
N ASP A 558 15.12 -18.72 -4.02
CA ASP A 558 15.37 -17.35 -4.41
C ASP A 558 14.07 -16.59 -4.68
N VAL A 559 14.13 -15.27 -4.53
CA VAL A 559 13.09 -14.37 -5.03
C VAL A 559 13.22 -14.32 -6.56
N PRO A 560 12.14 -14.55 -7.33
CA PRO A 560 12.17 -14.46 -8.78
C PRO A 560 12.78 -13.18 -9.30
N LEU A 561 13.63 -13.30 -10.32
CA LEU A 561 14.30 -12.17 -10.94
C LEU A 561 14.05 -12.16 -12.45
N PHE A 562 13.49 -11.06 -12.92
CA PHE A 562 13.37 -10.77 -14.34
C PHE A 562 14.14 -9.50 -14.67
N THR A 563 14.69 -9.46 -15.88
CA THR A 563 15.35 -8.28 -16.43
C THR A 563 14.80 -7.95 -17.80
N VAL A 564 14.87 -6.68 -18.17
CA VAL A 564 14.52 -6.18 -19.50
C VAL A 564 15.66 -5.30 -20.00
N ARG A 565 15.60 -4.95 -21.28
CA ARG A 565 16.50 -3.96 -21.88
C ARG A 565 15.65 -2.78 -22.34
N PRO A 566 15.99 -1.52 -22.01
CA PRO A 566 15.15 -0.36 -22.33
C PRO A 566 14.76 -0.27 -23.80
N GLY A 567 15.62 -0.70 -24.74
CA GLY A 567 15.34 -0.71 -26.18
C GLY A 567 14.61 -1.95 -26.71
N SER A 568 14.17 -2.88 -25.84
CA SER A 568 13.49 -4.12 -26.23
C SER A 568 12.14 -4.28 -25.54
N ARG A 569 11.28 -5.13 -26.13
CA ARG A 569 10.01 -5.60 -25.56
C ARG A 569 10.10 -7.01 -24.97
N ASP A 570 11.28 -7.61 -25.01
CA ASP A 570 11.52 -8.94 -24.46
C ASP A 570 11.79 -8.88 -22.96
N VAL A 571 11.55 -10.01 -22.29
CA VAL A 571 11.90 -10.23 -20.87
C VAL A 571 12.93 -11.35 -20.78
N TRP A 572 13.90 -11.23 -19.88
CA TRP A 572 14.90 -12.25 -19.58
C TRP A 572 14.72 -12.79 -18.17
N THR A 573 14.77 -14.11 -18.02
CA THR A 573 14.73 -14.77 -16.72
C THR A 573 16.08 -14.67 -15.99
N ALA A 574 16.12 -15.02 -14.71
CA ALA A 574 17.35 -15.15 -13.91
C ALA A 574 18.42 -16.06 -14.53
N HIS A 575 18.03 -16.96 -15.44
CA HIS A 575 18.94 -17.88 -16.14
C HIS A 575 19.31 -17.43 -17.56
N GLY A 576 18.94 -16.19 -17.94
CA GLY A 576 19.23 -15.62 -19.26
C GLY A 576 18.34 -16.13 -20.38
N LEU A 577 17.27 -16.87 -20.08
CA LEU A 577 16.29 -17.28 -21.09
C LEU A 577 15.49 -16.05 -21.54
N ARG A 578 15.41 -15.84 -22.85
CA ARG A 578 14.64 -14.75 -23.48
C ARG A 578 13.19 -15.19 -23.72
N VAL A 579 12.25 -14.40 -23.22
CA VAL A 579 10.81 -14.47 -23.49
C VAL A 579 10.46 -13.31 -24.43
N PRO A 580 10.25 -13.57 -25.74
CA PRO A 580 10.17 -12.51 -26.74
C PRO A 580 8.85 -11.74 -26.71
N ASP A 581 8.91 -10.44 -27.01
CA ASP A 581 7.77 -9.54 -27.25
C ASP A 581 6.66 -9.57 -26.17
N LEU A 582 7.04 -9.83 -24.92
CA LEU A 582 6.09 -9.95 -23.81
C LEU A 582 5.54 -8.59 -23.36
N LEU A 583 6.35 -7.53 -23.46
CA LEU A 583 5.96 -6.19 -23.05
C LEU A 583 5.15 -5.49 -24.15
N PRO A 584 4.15 -4.66 -23.82
CA PRO A 584 3.45 -3.86 -24.82
C PRO A 584 4.32 -2.72 -25.40
N LEU A 585 5.23 -2.18 -24.59
CA LEU A 585 6.10 -1.05 -24.92
C LEU A 585 7.49 -1.28 -24.33
N SER A 586 8.52 -0.79 -25.00
CA SER A 586 9.89 -0.77 -24.45
C SER A 586 10.06 0.36 -23.43
N GLY A 587 10.93 0.19 -22.43
CA GLY A 587 11.15 1.20 -21.38
C GLY A 587 11.73 2.51 -21.91
N LEU A 588 12.58 2.45 -22.94
CA LEU A 588 13.14 3.63 -23.60
C LEU A 588 12.06 4.40 -24.37
N GLU A 589 11.18 3.70 -25.09
CA GLU A 589 10.07 4.34 -25.80
C GLU A 589 9.07 4.99 -24.83
N ALA A 590 8.83 4.36 -23.67
CA ALA A 590 8.01 4.95 -22.60
C ALA A 590 8.62 6.27 -22.08
N ALA A 591 9.91 6.26 -21.74
CA ALA A 591 10.63 7.45 -21.29
C ALA A 591 10.68 8.55 -22.37
N GLU A 592 10.89 8.19 -23.64
CA GLU A 592 10.86 9.14 -24.76
C GLU A 592 9.49 9.81 -24.90
N ARG A 593 8.39 9.05 -24.80
CA ARG A 593 7.02 9.59 -24.82
C ARG A 593 6.75 10.50 -23.62
N LYS A 594 7.19 10.09 -22.43
CA LYS A 594 7.04 10.90 -21.21
C LYS A 594 7.77 12.23 -21.35
N ILE A 595 9.06 12.20 -21.72
CA ILE A 595 9.86 13.41 -21.91
C ILE A 595 9.27 14.29 -23.01
N ALA A 596 8.67 13.73 -24.06
CA ALA A 596 7.95 14.50 -25.07
C ALA A 596 6.68 15.18 -24.52
N GLY A 597 6.00 14.55 -23.57
CA GLY A 597 4.82 15.09 -22.87
C GLY A 597 5.12 16.02 -21.69
N MET A 598 6.39 16.20 -21.29
CA MET A 598 6.75 17.05 -20.15
C MET A 598 6.42 18.53 -20.42
N ASP A 599 5.30 18.93 -19.89
CA ASP A 599 4.56 20.18 -19.96
C ASP A 599 4.81 21.30 -18.95
N GLU A 600 4.19 22.47 -19.13
CA GLU A 600 3.81 23.30 -17.98
C GLU A 600 2.65 22.67 -17.20
N VAL A 601 1.71 22.02 -17.91
CA VAL A 601 0.57 21.30 -17.32
C VAL A 601 1.09 20.09 -16.54
N ASP A 602 1.89 19.24 -17.17
CA ASP A 602 2.55 18.10 -16.50
C ASP A 602 3.31 18.54 -15.25
N ARG A 603 4.11 19.62 -15.34
CA ARG A 603 4.83 20.14 -14.18
C ARG A 603 3.89 20.51 -13.05
N HIS A 604 2.76 21.17 -13.35
CA HIS A 604 1.77 21.55 -12.35
C HIS A 604 1.12 20.32 -11.70
N ASP A 605 0.75 19.32 -12.49
CA ASP A 605 0.16 18.07 -12.00
C ASP A 605 1.14 17.29 -11.12
N GLN A 606 2.40 17.16 -11.54
CA GLN A 606 3.43 16.51 -10.73
C GLN A 606 3.71 17.29 -9.43
N GLN A 607 3.69 18.62 -9.46
CA GLN A 607 3.85 19.44 -8.25
C GLN A 607 2.66 19.30 -7.29
N TRP A 608 1.44 19.20 -7.83
CA TRP A 608 0.25 18.90 -7.04
C TRP A 608 0.40 17.54 -6.35
N LEU A 609 0.84 16.50 -7.07
CA LEU A 609 1.08 15.17 -6.53
C LEU A 609 2.15 15.16 -5.43
N ILE A 610 3.26 15.87 -5.63
CA ILE A 610 4.30 16.03 -4.59
C ILE A 610 3.70 16.66 -3.32
N ALA A 611 2.91 17.73 -3.46
CA ALA A 611 2.27 18.40 -2.33
C ALA A 611 1.23 17.50 -1.64
N ALA A 612 0.39 16.82 -2.42
CA ALA A 612 -0.64 15.91 -1.93
C ALA A 612 -0.04 14.72 -1.16
N SER A 613 0.99 14.07 -1.71
CA SER A 613 1.68 12.96 -1.06
C SER A 613 2.35 13.40 0.25
N LEU A 614 3.04 14.55 0.28
CA LEU A 614 3.62 15.08 1.53
C LEU A 614 2.55 15.42 2.58
N ALA A 615 1.42 16.00 2.16
CA ALA A 615 0.33 16.34 3.07
C ALA A 615 -0.30 15.07 3.70
N SER A 616 -0.28 13.94 2.99
CA SER A 616 -0.83 12.67 3.46
C SER A 616 -0.05 12.02 4.62
N ARG A 617 1.23 12.42 4.84
CA ARG A 617 2.03 11.99 6.00
C ARG A 617 1.56 12.59 7.33
N THR A 618 0.84 13.70 7.29
CA THR A 618 0.48 14.43 8.51
C THR A 618 -0.47 13.61 9.38
N GLY A 619 -0.24 13.64 10.70
CA GLY A 619 -0.82 12.72 11.69
C GLY A 619 -2.35 12.73 11.83
N THR A 620 -2.84 12.05 12.89
CA THR A 620 -4.25 11.68 13.10
C THR A 620 -5.28 12.69 12.59
N VAL A 621 -6.23 12.19 11.78
CA VAL A 621 -7.30 13.01 11.19
C VAL A 621 -8.21 13.58 12.27
N ALA A 622 -8.26 14.90 12.34
CA ALA A 622 -9.12 15.63 13.25
C ALA A 622 -10.30 16.25 12.49
N HIS A 623 -11.50 15.72 12.66
CA HIS A 623 -12.74 16.33 12.16
C HIS A 623 -13.21 17.44 13.11
N ARG A 624 -12.43 18.52 13.20
CA ARG A 624 -12.76 19.73 13.96
C ARG A 624 -12.65 20.95 13.06
N GLY A 625 -13.41 22.00 13.37
CA GLY A 625 -13.32 23.29 12.68
C GLY A 625 -11.87 23.77 12.60
N ALA A 626 -11.47 24.18 11.40
CA ALA A 626 -10.12 24.69 11.15
C ALA A 626 -9.83 25.95 11.99
N ALA A 627 -8.54 26.23 12.22
CA ALA A 627 -8.16 27.50 12.82
C ALA A 627 -8.64 28.67 11.95
N VAL A 628 -8.96 29.81 12.58
CA VAL A 628 -9.26 31.05 11.86
C VAL A 628 -8.04 31.54 11.09
N VAL A 629 -8.28 32.28 10.00
CA VAL A 629 -7.18 32.93 9.26
C VAL A 629 -6.41 33.93 10.16
N PRO A 630 -5.08 34.02 10.03
CA PRO A 630 -4.29 34.98 10.79
C PRO A 630 -4.51 36.41 10.24
N GLY A 631 -4.90 37.33 11.13
CA GLY A 631 -5.16 38.73 10.78
C GLY A 631 -6.63 39.02 10.47
N ARG A 632 -6.95 40.29 10.18
CA ARG A 632 -8.30 40.73 9.83
C ARG A 632 -8.55 40.58 8.33
N VAL A 633 -9.66 39.95 7.95
CA VAL A 633 -10.10 39.88 6.56
C VAL A 633 -10.93 41.12 6.21
N ALA A 634 -10.58 41.78 5.11
CA ALA A 634 -11.42 42.83 4.54
C ALA A 634 -12.64 42.18 3.88
N ALA A 635 -13.84 42.47 4.36
CA ALA A 635 -15.06 41.93 3.77
C ALA A 635 -15.26 42.45 2.34
N GLY A 636 -15.48 41.54 1.40
CA GLY A 636 -15.97 41.85 0.07
C GLY A 636 -17.45 42.23 0.08
N VAL A 637 -17.96 42.68 -1.07
CA VAL A 637 -19.39 42.98 -1.25
C VAL A 637 -20.13 41.66 -1.49
N PRO A 638 -21.07 41.23 -0.62
CA PRO A 638 -21.79 39.97 -0.72
C PRO A 638 -22.90 40.03 -1.79
N ASP A 639 -22.51 40.36 -3.01
CA ASP A 639 -23.38 40.44 -4.18
C ASP A 639 -23.50 39.06 -4.87
N PRO A 640 -24.71 38.59 -5.21
CA PRO A 640 -24.91 37.30 -5.88
C PRO A 640 -24.11 37.12 -7.16
N GLN A 641 -23.89 38.17 -7.97
CA GLN A 641 -23.10 38.04 -9.19
C GLN A 641 -21.61 37.87 -8.88
N ARG A 642 -21.08 38.53 -7.84
CA ARG A 642 -19.70 38.28 -7.39
C ARG A 642 -19.50 36.86 -6.88
N LEU A 643 -20.48 36.31 -6.15
CA LEU A 643 -20.46 34.90 -5.71
C LEU A 643 -20.48 33.95 -6.91
N LEU A 644 -21.28 34.24 -7.95
CA LEU A 644 -21.33 33.46 -9.18
C LEU A 644 -19.99 33.47 -9.94
N VAL A 645 -19.34 34.64 -10.05
CA VAL A 645 -18.03 34.79 -10.69
C VAL A 645 -16.96 34.00 -9.93
N ALA A 646 -16.96 34.08 -8.59
CA ALA A 646 -16.05 33.28 -7.77
C ALA A 646 -16.29 31.77 -7.96
N ALA A 647 -17.55 31.33 -8.04
CA ALA A 647 -17.88 29.94 -8.33
C ALA A 647 -17.42 29.50 -9.73
N CYS A 648 -17.50 30.36 -10.75
CA CYS A 648 -16.95 30.08 -12.08
C CYS A 648 -15.43 29.90 -12.05
N GLY A 649 -14.72 30.75 -11.29
CA GLY A 649 -13.26 30.61 -11.13
C GLY A 649 -12.87 29.28 -10.50
N ILE A 650 -13.63 28.83 -9.48
CA ILE A 650 -13.43 27.51 -8.85
C ILE A 650 -13.74 26.37 -9.82
N ALA A 651 -14.81 26.48 -10.61
CA ALA A 651 -15.12 25.46 -11.61
C ALA A 651 -14.05 25.37 -12.69
N ASP A 652 -13.49 26.50 -13.12
CA ASP A 652 -12.40 26.53 -14.11
C ASP A 652 -11.12 25.89 -13.53
N GLU A 653 -10.84 26.05 -12.23
CA GLU A 653 -9.77 25.32 -11.54
C GLU A 653 -10.05 23.81 -11.47
N VAL A 654 -11.29 23.41 -11.14
CA VAL A 654 -11.71 21.98 -11.15
C VAL A 654 -11.53 21.37 -12.54
N LEU A 655 -11.95 22.07 -13.60
CA LEU A 655 -11.78 21.61 -14.99
C LEU A 655 -10.30 21.51 -15.37
N ALA A 656 -9.46 22.44 -14.93
CA ALA A 656 -8.02 22.44 -15.24
C ALA A 656 -7.27 21.25 -14.61
N HIS A 657 -7.74 20.74 -13.47
CA HIS A 657 -7.17 19.57 -12.79
C HIS A 657 -7.77 18.23 -13.23
N ALA A 658 -8.64 18.25 -14.24
CA ALA A 658 -9.29 17.04 -14.75
C ALA A 658 -8.36 16.24 -15.66
N THR A 659 -8.35 14.93 -15.49
CA THR A 659 -7.75 13.98 -16.44
C THR A 659 -8.82 13.50 -17.41
N VAL A 660 -8.51 13.54 -18.70
CA VAL A 660 -9.48 13.29 -19.78
C VAL A 660 -8.91 12.26 -20.74
N ASP A 661 -9.70 11.22 -21.05
CA ASP A 661 -9.43 10.29 -22.14
C ASP A 661 -10.73 9.97 -22.89
N GLY A 662 -10.80 10.39 -24.16
CA GLY A 662 -12.03 10.31 -24.94
C GLY A 662 -13.17 11.13 -24.32
N ASP A 663 -14.28 10.46 -24.01
CA ASP A 663 -15.46 11.02 -23.34
C ASP A 663 -15.48 10.78 -21.83
N ARG A 664 -14.41 10.20 -21.25
CA ARG A 664 -14.31 9.99 -19.81
C ARG A 664 -13.45 11.07 -19.16
N VAL A 665 -13.96 11.59 -18.05
CA VAL A 665 -13.28 12.56 -17.19
C VAL A 665 -13.19 12.01 -15.78
N ASN A 666 -12.02 12.13 -15.15
CA ASN A 666 -11.87 11.88 -13.72
C ASN A 666 -10.77 12.79 -13.12
N TRP A 667 -10.63 12.78 -11.80
CA TRP A 667 -9.65 13.59 -11.07
C TRP A 667 -8.84 12.72 -10.11
N LEU A 668 -7.65 13.19 -9.79
CA LEU A 668 -6.92 12.73 -8.61
C LEU A 668 -7.34 13.56 -7.41
N GLY A 669 -7.58 12.89 -6.29
CA GLY A 669 -8.02 13.51 -5.06
C GLY A 669 -7.33 12.92 -3.84
N LEU A 670 -7.46 13.60 -2.71
CA LEU A 670 -7.11 13.06 -1.40
C LEU A 670 -8.35 12.38 -0.81
N GLU A 671 -8.24 11.09 -0.57
CA GLU A 671 -9.29 10.28 0.04
C GLU A 671 -8.86 9.79 1.42
N LEU A 672 -9.81 9.76 2.35
CA LEU A 672 -9.60 9.29 3.71
C LEU A 672 -9.99 7.81 3.80
N VAL A 673 -8.99 6.94 3.84
CA VAL A 673 -9.18 5.48 3.96
C VAL A 673 -9.30 5.10 5.44
N ASP A 674 -10.29 4.26 5.74
CA ASP A 674 -10.66 3.79 7.09
C ASP A 674 -10.85 4.90 8.14
N ASP A 675 -11.23 6.11 7.72
CA ASP A 675 -11.30 7.32 8.57
C ASP A 675 -9.98 7.68 9.29
N ARG A 676 -8.85 7.12 8.85
CA ARG A 676 -7.57 7.23 9.57
C ARG A 676 -6.43 7.81 8.74
N HIS A 677 -6.37 7.51 7.45
CA HIS A 677 -5.22 7.85 6.62
C HIS A 677 -5.63 8.48 5.31
N TRP A 678 -4.98 9.59 4.96
CA TRP A 678 -5.16 10.20 3.66
C TRP A 678 -4.29 9.49 2.62
N THR A 679 -4.82 9.33 1.42
CA THR A 679 -4.09 8.77 0.28
C THR A 679 -4.49 9.51 -1.00
N VAL A 680 -3.57 9.56 -1.96
CA VAL A 680 -3.83 10.10 -3.29
C VAL A 680 -4.42 8.98 -4.15
N MET A 681 -5.65 9.16 -4.64
CA MET A 681 -6.37 8.16 -5.41
C MET A 681 -7.17 8.80 -6.56
N PRO A 682 -7.45 8.05 -7.64
CA PRO A 682 -8.52 8.39 -8.57
C PRO A 682 -9.84 8.55 -7.83
N MET A 683 -10.62 9.58 -8.15
CA MET A 683 -11.89 9.81 -7.49
C MET A 683 -12.90 8.70 -7.83
N GLY A 684 -13.48 8.10 -6.79
CA GLY A 684 -14.58 7.14 -6.91
C GLY A 684 -15.94 7.81 -7.17
N ALA A 685 -17.03 7.04 -7.10
CA ALA A 685 -18.38 7.55 -7.37
C ALA A 685 -19.05 8.27 -6.19
N GLY A 686 -18.49 8.20 -4.98
CA GLY A 686 -19.11 8.74 -3.78
C GLY A 686 -19.39 10.25 -3.86
N MET A 687 -20.41 10.74 -3.17
CA MET A 687 -20.80 12.15 -3.26
C MET A 687 -19.82 13.08 -2.52
N SER A 688 -19.18 12.59 -1.45
CA SER A 688 -18.23 13.36 -0.63
C SER A 688 -16.99 13.80 -1.39
N ASN A 689 -16.21 12.83 -1.85
CA ASN A 689 -14.87 13.01 -2.42
C ASN A 689 -14.78 12.42 -3.82
N GLY A 690 -15.92 12.07 -4.43
CA GLY A 690 -16.00 11.40 -5.72
C GLY A 690 -16.61 12.28 -6.81
N TYR A 691 -16.61 11.77 -8.04
CA TYR A 691 -16.97 12.52 -9.24
C TYR A 691 -18.46 12.90 -9.31
N THR A 692 -19.36 12.21 -8.59
CA THR A 692 -20.79 12.57 -8.57
C THR A 692 -21.05 13.89 -7.85
N GLY A 693 -20.28 14.18 -6.79
CA GLY A 693 -20.32 15.48 -6.10
C GLY A 693 -19.79 16.63 -6.97
N VAL A 694 -18.75 16.35 -7.76
CA VAL A 694 -18.20 17.29 -8.75
C VAL A 694 -19.23 17.58 -9.85
N ALA A 695 -19.79 16.52 -10.44
CA ALA A 695 -20.81 16.63 -11.48
C ALA A 695 -22.02 17.45 -11.00
N LEU A 696 -22.48 17.24 -9.77
CA LEU A 696 -23.58 18.01 -9.19
C LEU A 696 -23.28 19.51 -9.13
N PHE A 697 -22.06 19.89 -8.69
CA PHE A 697 -21.65 21.29 -8.68
C PHE A 697 -21.58 21.89 -10.08
N LEU A 698 -20.92 21.20 -11.02
CA LEU A 698 -20.75 21.68 -12.39
C LEU A 698 -22.09 21.81 -13.12
N ALA A 699 -23.00 20.84 -12.97
CA ALA A 699 -24.34 20.91 -13.55
C ALA A 699 -25.15 22.07 -12.96
N GLN A 700 -25.10 22.28 -11.64
CA GLN A 700 -25.79 23.38 -10.98
C GLN A 700 -25.27 24.75 -11.43
N LEU A 701 -23.95 24.89 -11.61
CA LEU A 701 -23.32 26.09 -12.15
C LEU A 701 -23.71 26.33 -13.61
N GLY A 702 -23.65 25.28 -14.43
CA GLY A 702 -24.05 25.31 -15.83
C GLY A 702 -25.48 25.76 -16.01
N ALA A 703 -26.41 25.26 -15.20
CA ALA A 703 -27.81 25.67 -15.23
C ALA A 703 -28.03 27.15 -14.83
N LEU A 704 -27.23 27.70 -13.91
CA LEU A 704 -27.33 29.11 -13.51
C LEU A 704 -26.69 30.07 -14.52
N THR A 705 -25.63 29.62 -15.20
CA THR A 705 -24.84 30.45 -16.13
C THR A 705 -25.29 30.32 -17.59
N GLY A 706 -25.93 29.21 -17.94
CA GLY A 706 -26.19 28.81 -19.33
C GLY A 706 -24.94 28.34 -20.08
N ALA A 707 -23.81 28.09 -19.40
CA ALA A 707 -22.57 27.68 -20.03
C ALA A 707 -22.48 26.16 -20.19
N GLU A 708 -22.69 25.67 -21.43
CA GLU A 708 -22.72 24.25 -21.77
C GLU A 708 -21.44 23.49 -21.36
N ARG A 709 -20.28 24.16 -21.38
CA ARG A 709 -18.98 23.56 -20.97
C ARG A 709 -19.03 22.88 -19.60
N TYR A 710 -19.80 23.43 -18.65
CA TYR A 710 -19.90 22.86 -17.30
C TYR A 710 -20.86 21.67 -17.25
N THR A 711 -21.98 21.74 -17.98
CA THR A 711 -22.92 20.62 -18.06
C THR A 711 -22.33 19.44 -18.83
N ASP A 712 -21.51 19.70 -19.85
CA ASP A 712 -20.84 18.65 -20.63
C ASP A 712 -19.84 17.89 -19.76
N PHE A 713 -18.97 18.61 -19.04
CA PHE A 713 -18.06 18.00 -18.06
C PHE A 713 -18.80 17.20 -16.97
N ALA A 714 -19.95 17.69 -16.51
CA ALA A 714 -20.77 16.96 -15.55
C ALA A 714 -21.28 15.62 -16.12
N ARG A 715 -21.67 15.57 -17.40
CA ARG A 715 -22.09 14.31 -18.05
C ARG A 715 -20.91 13.36 -18.27
N ASP A 716 -19.77 13.88 -18.71
CA ASP A 716 -18.57 13.08 -18.97
C ASP A 716 -17.99 12.45 -17.69
N ALA A 717 -18.10 13.16 -16.56
CA ALA A 717 -17.74 12.63 -15.23
C ALA A 717 -18.62 11.44 -14.79
N LEU A 718 -19.85 11.31 -15.31
CA LEU A 718 -20.80 10.26 -14.93
C LEU A 718 -20.74 9.03 -15.84
N ARG A 719 -19.96 9.06 -16.93
CA ARG A 719 -19.78 7.93 -17.87
C ARG A 719 -19.45 6.59 -17.20
N PRO A 720 -18.71 6.53 -16.08
CA PRO A 720 -18.40 5.24 -15.43
C PRO A 720 -19.56 4.62 -14.65
N ILE A 721 -20.64 5.37 -14.35
CA ILE A 721 -21.73 4.90 -13.48
C ILE A 721 -22.36 3.58 -13.95
N PRO A 722 -22.71 3.37 -15.23
CA PRO A 722 -23.31 2.11 -15.68
C PRO A 722 -22.43 0.89 -15.39
N GLY A 723 -21.14 0.96 -15.74
CA GLY A 723 -20.20 -0.13 -15.50
C GLY A 723 -19.96 -0.40 -14.03
N LEU A 724 -19.97 0.64 -13.18
CA LEU A 724 -19.93 0.49 -11.73
C LEU A 724 -21.17 -0.26 -11.22
N LEU A 725 -22.38 0.15 -11.62
CA LEU A 725 -23.62 -0.49 -11.18
C LEU A 725 -23.70 -1.95 -11.66
N ASP A 726 -23.27 -2.24 -12.88
CA ASP A 726 -23.19 -3.61 -13.42
C ASP A 726 -22.21 -4.47 -12.61
N ALA A 727 -21.05 -3.93 -12.22
CA ALA A 727 -20.07 -4.63 -11.39
C ALA A 727 -20.62 -4.91 -9.98
N LEU A 728 -21.29 -3.94 -9.35
CA LEU A 728 -21.95 -4.12 -8.05
C LEU A 728 -23.10 -5.13 -8.11
N ALA A 729 -23.81 -5.22 -9.23
CA ALA A 729 -24.87 -6.20 -9.42
C ALA A 729 -24.35 -7.61 -9.69
N ALA A 730 -23.17 -7.74 -10.32
CA ALA A 730 -22.54 -9.02 -10.63
C ALA A 730 -21.93 -9.70 -9.40
N ASP A 731 -21.50 -8.92 -8.41
CA ASP A 731 -20.88 -9.43 -7.17
C ASP A 731 -21.65 -8.98 -5.91
N PRO A 732 -22.37 -9.92 -5.25
CA PRO A 732 -23.15 -9.63 -4.04
C PRO A 732 -22.35 -9.09 -2.86
N GLU A 733 -21.01 -9.24 -2.84
CA GLU A 733 -20.17 -8.74 -1.75
C GLU A 733 -19.80 -7.26 -1.90
N LEU A 734 -19.81 -6.72 -3.13
CA LEU A 734 -19.35 -5.34 -3.40
C LEU A 734 -20.34 -4.27 -2.96
N ALA A 735 -21.64 -4.45 -3.23
CA ALA A 735 -22.65 -3.45 -2.85
C ALA A 735 -22.72 -3.21 -1.33
N PRO A 736 -22.71 -4.26 -0.47
CA PRO A 736 -22.56 -4.09 0.97
C PRO A 736 -21.27 -3.40 1.40
N ALA A 737 -20.14 -3.62 0.69
CA ALA A 737 -18.89 -2.94 0.98
C ALA A 737 -18.93 -1.42 0.69
N VAL A 738 -19.74 -1.00 -0.28
CA VAL A 738 -19.99 0.43 -0.57
C VAL A 738 -20.91 1.08 0.48
N GLY A 739 -21.90 0.35 0.99
CA GLY A 739 -22.82 0.80 2.04
C GLY A 739 -23.94 1.75 1.55
N SER A 740 -24.89 2.06 2.44
CA SER A 740 -26.08 2.88 2.13
C SER A 740 -25.95 4.38 2.44
N GLY A 741 -24.78 4.84 2.89
CA GLY A 741 -24.55 6.20 3.36
C GLY A 741 -24.95 7.33 2.38
N GLY A 742 -25.23 8.50 2.96
CA GLY A 742 -25.72 9.68 2.23
C GLY A 742 -24.61 10.49 1.55
N PHE A 743 -23.36 10.27 1.93
CA PHE A 743 -22.19 10.93 1.33
C PHE A 743 -21.12 9.91 0.90
N HIS A 744 -20.94 8.85 1.69
CA HIS A 744 -20.15 7.66 1.41
C HIS A 744 -21.11 6.48 1.26
N GLY A 745 -21.52 6.15 0.03
CA GLY A 745 -22.40 5.02 -0.25
C GLY A 745 -23.40 5.27 -1.37
N LEU A 746 -24.23 4.26 -1.62
CA LEU A 746 -25.23 4.27 -2.70
C LEU A 746 -26.33 5.32 -2.47
N GLY A 747 -26.61 5.71 -1.22
CA GLY A 747 -27.56 6.77 -0.92
C GLY A 747 -27.14 8.11 -1.53
N GLY A 748 -25.89 8.52 -1.33
CA GLY A 748 -25.34 9.74 -1.90
C GLY A 748 -25.30 9.73 -3.43
N ILE A 749 -24.94 8.59 -4.02
CA ILE A 749 -24.94 8.41 -5.49
C ILE A 749 -26.36 8.58 -6.04
N ALA A 750 -27.34 7.91 -5.44
CA ALA A 750 -28.74 8.03 -5.85
C ALA A 750 -29.27 9.47 -5.69
N TYR A 751 -28.92 10.16 -4.60
CA TYR A 751 -29.29 11.57 -4.42
C TYR A 751 -28.70 12.44 -5.55
N ALA A 752 -27.41 12.28 -5.86
CA ALA A 752 -26.77 13.04 -6.93
C ALA A 752 -27.44 12.76 -8.29
N LEU A 753 -27.68 11.49 -8.63
CA LEU A 753 -28.34 11.10 -9.88
C LEU A 753 -29.77 11.68 -9.99
N ALA A 754 -30.54 11.68 -8.91
CA ALA A 754 -31.86 12.29 -8.88
C ALA A 754 -31.82 13.80 -9.12
N ARG A 755 -30.91 14.51 -8.46
CA ARG A 755 -30.70 15.95 -8.68
C ARG A 755 -30.25 16.24 -10.12
N LEU A 756 -29.32 15.45 -10.63
CA LEU A 756 -28.81 15.58 -11.99
C LEU A 756 -29.87 15.29 -13.04
N SER A 757 -30.77 14.33 -12.83
CA SER A 757 -31.91 14.08 -13.73
C SER A 757 -32.84 15.29 -13.87
N THR A 758 -33.00 16.08 -12.80
CA THR A 758 -33.78 17.33 -12.86
C THR A 758 -33.02 18.48 -13.53
N ILE A 759 -31.71 18.58 -13.29
CA ILE A 759 -30.87 19.68 -13.80
C ILE A 759 -30.52 19.47 -15.29
N LEU A 760 -30.36 18.22 -15.71
CA LEU A 760 -29.97 17.78 -17.05
C LEU A 760 -31.06 16.89 -17.67
N PRO A 761 -32.29 17.40 -17.88
CA PRO A 761 -33.43 16.60 -18.35
C PRO A 761 -33.25 16.02 -19.76
N GLU A 762 -32.28 16.52 -20.53
CA GLU A 762 -31.93 16.03 -21.86
C GLU A 762 -31.16 14.69 -21.85
N ASP A 763 -30.66 14.23 -20.69
CA ASP A 763 -29.99 12.93 -20.57
C ASP A 763 -30.98 11.84 -20.09
N PRO A 764 -31.47 10.98 -20.99
CA PRO A 764 -32.50 9.98 -20.66
C PRO A 764 -31.95 8.80 -19.85
N GLU A 765 -30.64 8.66 -19.70
CA GLU A 765 -30.03 7.52 -19.01
C GLU A 765 -29.96 7.72 -17.48
N LEU A 766 -29.89 8.97 -17.00
CA LEU A 766 -29.79 9.27 -15.57
C LEU A 766 -30.93 8.65 -14.74
N PRO A 767 -32.22 8.70 -15.15
CA PRO A 767 -33.29 8.01 -14.43
C PRO A 767 -33.11 6.49 -14.36
N ARG A 768 -32.58 5.86 -15.43
CA ARG A 768 -32.32 4.41 -15.46
C ARG A 768 -31.20 4.03 -14.48
N TRP A 769 -30.13 4.82 -14.41
CA TRP A 769 -29.03 4.59 -13.47
C TRP A 769 -29.48 4.81 -12.02
N LEU A 770 -30.33 5.81 -11.80
CA LEU A 770 -30.95 6.05 -10.49
C LEU A 770 -31.76 4.84 -10.02
N GLU A 771 -32.62 4.29 -10.87
CA GLU A 771 -33.42 3.10 -10.54
C GLU A 771 -32.53 1.91 -10.14
N ALA A 772 -31.52 1.58 -10.94
CA ALA A 772 -30.57 0.51 -10.64
C ALA A 772 -29.79 0.76 -9.34
N CYS A 773 -29.37 2.01 -9.08
CA CYS A 773 -28.68 2.38 -7.84
C CYS A 773 -29.57 2.20 -6.60
N VAL A 774 -30.87 2.54 -6.71
CA VAL A 774 -31.84 2.36 -5.62
C VAL A 774 -32.13 0.87 -5.38
N GLU A 775 -32.17 0.05 -6.44
CA GLU A 775 -32.31 -1.40 -6.33
C GLU A 775 -31.13 -2.03 -5.59
N LEU A 776 -29.88 -1.69 -5.96
CA LEU A 776 -28.68 -2.17 -5.26
C LEU A 776 -28.66 -1.74 -3.78
N ALA A 777 -29.03 -0.49 -3.49
CA ALA A 777 -29.15 0.00 -2.12
C ALA A 777 -30.24 -0.75 -1.32
N SER A 778 -31.17 -1.41 -2.01
CA SER A 778 -32.23 -2.18 -1.38
C SER A 778 -31.76 -3.54 -0.84
N ASP A 779 -30.56 -4.01 -1.17
CA ASP A 779 -30.03 -5.27 -0.65
C ASP A 779 -29.04 -5.08 0.50
N ILE A 780 -28.67 -3.83 0.81
CA ILE A 780 -27.70 -3.50 1.85
C ILE A 780 -28.32 -3.57 3.25
N ASP A 781 -27.60 -4.20 4.18
CA ASP A 781 -27.86 -4.16 5.62
C ASP A 781 -26.64 -3.61 6.38
N ASP A 782 -26.53 -2.28 6.45
CA ASP A 782 -25.41 -1.63 7.14
C ASP A 782 -25.46 -1.86 8.65
N GLU A 783 -24.30 -1.94 9.28
CA GLU A 783 -24.16 -1.80 10.73
C GLU A 783 -24.19 -0.33 11.17
N SER A 784 -23.70 0.59 10.32
CA SER A 784 -23.62 2.03 10.62
C SER A 784 -24.99 2.72 10.57
N SER A 785 -25.29 3.50 11.61
CA SER A 785 -26.47 4.37 11.66
C SER A 785 -26.17 5.80 11.20
N SER A 786 -24.95 6.11 10.76
CA SER A 786 -24.48 7.48 10.54
C SER A 786 -25.12 8.17 9.32
N VAL A 787 -24.93 9.49 9.18
CA VAL A 787 -25.37 10.26 7.99
C VAL A 787 -24.38 10.12 6.84
N VAL A 788 -23.09 10.03 7.15
CA VAL A 788 -22.05 9.98 6.12
C VAL A 788 -22.02 8.63 5.42
N ASP A 789 -21.87 7.55 6.18
CA ASP A 789 -21.63 6.19 5.70
C ASP A 789 -22.74 5.18 6.05
N GLY A 790 -23.81 5.63 6.72
CA GLY A 790 -24.82 4.72 7.28
C GLY A 790 -26.26 4.99 6.85
N CYS A 791 -27.16 4.18 7.41
CA CYS A 791 -28.59 4.17 7.07
C CYS A 791 -29.31 5.52 7.30
N ALA A 792 -28.83 6.42 8.18
CA ALA A 792 -29.47 7.73 8.35
C ALA A 792 -29.24 8.63 7.15
N GLY A 793 -28.06 8.53 6.52
CA GLY A 793 -27.76 9.18 5.26
C GLY A 793 -28.58 8.59 4.12
N GLY A 794 -28.61 7.25 4.04
CA GLY A 794 -29.46 6.53 3.08
C GLY A 794 -30.93 6.90 3.20
N LEU A 795 -31.46 7.00 4.42
CA LEU A 795 -32.82 7.48 4.69
C LEU A 795 -33.06 8.88 4.12
N ALA A 796 -32.19 9.83 4.47
CA ALA A 796 -32.33 11.21 4.03
C ALA A 796 -32.23 11.35 2.50
N ALA A 797 -31.32 10.60 1.88
CA ALA A 797 -31.19 10.51 0.43
C ALA A 797 -32.45 9.95 -0.22
N MET A 798 -32.98 8.82 0.27
CA MET A 798 -34.18 8.20 -0.31
C MET A 798 -35.44 9.05 -0.16
N VAL A 799 -35.59 9.79 0.94
CA VAL A 799 -36.65 10.79 1.09
C VAL A 799 -36.52 11.88 0.03
N ALA A 800 -35.30 12.36 -0.22
CA ALA A 800 -35.04 13.38 -1.24
C ALA A 800 -35.28 12.86 -2.66
N VAL A 801 -34.79 11.64 -2.97
CA VAL A 801 -34.99 10.98 -4.26
C VAL A 801 -36.49 10.81 -4.53
N HIS A 802 -37.26 10.31 -3.56
CA HIS A 802 -38.70 10.14 -3.71
C HIS A 802 -39.43 11.48 -3.91
N ALA A 803 -39.04 12.53 -3.18
CA ALA A 803 -39.64 13.85 -3.32
C ALA A 803 -39.32 14.50 -4.68
N GLU A 804 -38.11 14.30 -5.19
CA GLU A 804 -37.63 14.88 -6.45
C GLU A 804 -38.23 14.18 -7.68
N THR A 805 -38.26 12.85 -7.70
CA THR A 805 -38.58 12.06 -8.90
C THR A 805 -39.91 11.32 -8.82
N GLY A 806 -40.50 11.18 -7.63
CA GLY A 806 -41.67 10.35 -7.39
C GLY A 806 -41.41 8.85 -7.39
N LEU A 807 -40.14 8.39 -7.46
CA LEU A 807 -39.79 6.97 -7.55
C LEU A 807 -40.31 6.16 -6.34
N PRO A 808 -41.25 5.21 -6.53
CA PRO A 808 -41.86 4.48 -5.40
C PRO A 808 -40.89 3.59 -4.63
N GLN A 809 -39.89 3.04 -5.30
CA GLN A 809 -38.85 2.18 -4.73
C GLN A 809 -38.06 2.93 -3.65
N ALA A 810 -37.70 4.20 -3.93
CA ALA A 810 -37.02 5.06 -2.96
C ALA A 810 -37.89 5.31 -1.71
N GLY A 811 -39.20 5.54 -1.88
CA GLY A 811 -40.12 5.71 -0.76
C GLY A 811 -40.21 4.46 0.15
N LYS A 812 -40.28 3.26 -0.46
CA LYS A 812 -40.26 1.99 0.29
C LYS A 812 -38.94 1.78 1.03
N LEU A 813 -37.82 2.08 0.37
CA LEU A 813 -36.50 1.95 0.95
C LEU A 813 -36.29 2.93 2.11
N ALA A 814 -36.75 4.18 1.97
CA ALA A 814 -36.77 5.17 3.06
C ALA A 814 -37.52 4.62 4.29
N HIS A 815 -38.72 4.07 4.12
CA HIS A 815 -39.47 3.51 5.25
C HIS A 815 -38.71 2.37 5.94
N ARG A 816 -38.06 1.49 5.18
CA ARG A 816 -37.24 0.40 5.73
C ARG A 816 -36.03 0.91 6.51
N PHE A 817 -35.32 1.93 6.01
CA PHE A 817 -34.23 2.56 6.76
C PHE A 817 -34.73 3.24 8.04
N ALA A 818 -35.88 3.90 7.98
CA ALA A 818 -36.48 4.54 9.14
C ALA A 818 -36.85 3.53 10.24
N ASP A 819 -37.43 2.38 9.88
CA ASP A 819 -37.73 1.29 10.82
C ASP A 819 -36.47 0.73 11.47
N ARG A 820 -35.42 0.47 10.68
CA ARG A 820 -34.13 -0.01 11.20
C ARG A 820 -33.53 0.98 12.20
N LEU A 821 -33.53 2.27 11.87
CA LEU A 821 -33.00 3.32 12.74
C LEU A 821 -33.84 3.51 14.01
N ALA A 822 -35.16 3.35 13.92
CA ALA A 822 -36.05 3.50 15.08
C ALA A 822 -35.79 2.46 16.18
N ASP A 823 -35.29 1.28 15.79
CA ASP A 823 -35.05 0.13 16.69
C ASP A 823 -33.58 0.02 17.13
N ARG A 824 -32.67 0.83 16.58
CA ARG A 824 -31.23 0.78 16.89
C ARG A 824 -30.82 1.86 17.90
N ALA A 825 -29.90 1.49 18.79
CA ALA A 825 -29.25 2.45 19.68
C ALA A 825 -28.26 3.31 18.88
N VAL A 826 -28.36 4.63 19.03
CA VAL A 826 -27.41 5.56 18.38
C VAL A 826 -26.13 5.66 19.20
N ARG A 827 -24.98 5.56 18.52
CA ARG A 827 -23.65 5.73 19.10
C ARG A 827 -23.03 7.01 18.56
N GLY A 828 -22.20 7.67 19.37
CA GLY A 828 -21.50 8.90 18.97
C GLY A 828 -22.35 10.18 19.07
N ASP A 829 -21.69 11.30 18.79
CA ASP A 829 -22.24 12.66 18.86
C ASP A 829 -21.96 13.42 17.54
N GLY A 830 -22.74 14.45 17.23
CA GLY A 830 -22.58 15.29 16.04
C GLY A 830 -23.49 14.91 14.87
N PHE A 831 -23.48 15.71 13.81
CA PHE A 831 -24.39 15.56 12.67
C PHE A 831 -23.96 14.45 11.71
N ALA A 832 -22.67 14.39 11.37
CA ALA A 832 -22.16 13.43 10.40
C ALA A 832 -22.25 11.99 10.92
N ARG A 833 -21.82 11.77 12.17
CA ARG A 833 -21.62 10.43 12.74
C ARG A 833 -22.39 10.11 14.02
N GLY A 834 -23.24 11.01 14.52
CA GLY A 834 -23.84 10.88 15.85
C GLY A 834 -25.35 11.09 15.93
N GLY A 835 -25.83 11.23 17.17
CA GLY A 835 -27.23 11.37 17.54
C GLY A 835 -27.96 12.51 16.83
N ALA A 836 -27.29 13.64 16.60
CA ALA A 836 -27.88 14.80 15.93
C ALA A 836 -28.33 14.46 14.49
N GLY A 837 -27.47 13.78 13.72
CA GLY A 837 -27.78 13.40 12.34
C GLY A 837 -28.86 12.33 12.23
N VAL A 838 -28.79 11.30 13.08
CA VAL A 838 -29.82 10.25 13.11
C VAL A 838 -31.18 10.82 13.48
N GLY A 839 -31.21 11.68 14.51
CA GLY A 839 -32.43 12.33 14.94
C GLY A 839 -33.03 13.22 13.84
N TRP A 840 -32.18 13.98 13.15
CA TRP A 840 -32.56 14.79 11.99
C TRP A 840 -33.19 13.94 10.86
N ALA A 841 -32.54 12.86 10.45
CA ALA A 841 -33.03 12.02 9.36
C ALA A 841 -34.40 11.38 9.68
N LEU A 842 -34.57 10.85 10.90
CA LEU A 842 -35.83 10.26 11.36
C LEU A 842 -36.97 11.28 11.44
N LEU A 843 -36.68 12.49 11.92
CA LEU A 843 -37.68 13.55 12.00
C LEU A 843 -38.07 14.08 10.61
N ARG A 844 -37.11 14.16 9.69
CA ARG A 844 -37.38 14.50 8.28
C ARG A 844 -38.29 13.47 7.64
N PHE A 845 -38.01 12.18 7.83
CA PHE A 845 -38.88 11.11 7.36
C PHE A 845 -40.28 11.20 7.97
N ALA A 846 -40.39 11.36 9.28
CA ALA A 846 -41.67 11.45 9.97
C ALA A 846 -42.53 12.66 9.52
N ALA A 847 -41.89 13.78 9.19
CA ALA A 847 -42.59 14.94 8.63
C ALA A 847 -43.16 14.65 7.23
N ALA A 848 -42.47 13.84 6.42
CA ALA A 848 -42.92 13.45 5.09
C ALA A 848 -43.98 12.33 5.12
N SER A 849 -43.85 11.35 6.02
CA SER A 849 -44.76 10.18 6.10
C SER A 849 -45.97 10.39 7.01
N GLY A 850 -45.88 11.31 7.99
CA GLY A 850 -46.90 11.49 9.04
C GLY A 850 -46.82 10.48 10.18
N GLU A 851 -45.77 9.65 10.24
CA GLU A 851 -45.67 8.54 11.21
C GLU A 851 -45.06 8.96 12.55
N VAL A 852 -45.84 8.80 13.63
CA VAL A 852 -45.47 9.27 14.98
C VAL A 852 -44.30 8.47 15.58
N ARG A 853 -44.18 7.17 15.26
CA ARG A 853 -43.12 6.28 15.79
C ARG A 853 -41.72 6.85 15.52
N HIS A 854 -41.42 7.14 14.26
CA HIS A 854 -40.11 7.66 13.84
C HIS A 854 -39.85 9.05 14.42
N ALA A 855 -40.89 9.88 14.59
CA ALA A 855 -40.76 11.17 15.25
C ALA A 855 -40.34 11.05 16.73
N VAL A 856 -40.84 10.03 17.45
CA VAL A 856 -40.45 9.76 18.84
C VAL A 856 -38.98 9.32 18.91
N SER A 857 -38.58 8.35 18.08
CA SER A 857 -37.19 7.87 18.03
C SER A 857 -36.23 8.99 17.62
N GLY A 858 -36.59 9.81 16.63
CA GLY A 858 -35.78 10.93 16.18
C GLY A 858 -35.56 11.98 17.28
N ARG A 859 -36.60 12.34 18.05
CA ARG A 859 -36.46 13.22 19.22
C ARG A 859 -35.58 12.62 20.32
N ALA A 860 -35.67 11.31 20.53
CA ALA A 860 -34.84 10.63 21.52
C ALA A 860 -33.35 10.68 21.12
N ALA A 861 -33.03 10.44 19.85
CA ALA A 861 -31.67 10.54 19.31
C ALA A 861 -31.10 11.96 19.44
N LEU A 862 -31.87 13.00 19.06
CA LEU A 862 -31.44 14.39 19.22
C LEU A 862 -31.14 14.75 20.68
N ARG A 863 -31.95 14.29 21.64
CA ARG A 863 -31.77 14.57 23.07
C ARG A 863 -30.58 13.85 23.68
N ALA A 864 -30.22 12.68 23.15
CA ALA A 864 -29.09 11.89 23.61
C ALA A 864 -27.74 12.48 23.17
N ASP A 865 -27.74 13.27 22.09
CA ASP A 865 -26.54 13.86 21.51
C ASP A 865 -25.86 14.89 22.45
N ARG A 866 -24.56 14.71 22.68
CA ARG A 866 -23.75 15.56 23.56
C ARG A 866 -22.95 16.63 22.83
N SER A 867 -22.93 16.71 21.49
CA SER A 867 -22.39 17.87 20.77
C SER A 867 -23.11 19.15 21.21
N LEU A 868 -24.38 18.98 21.63
CA LEU A 868 -25.17 19.96 22.34
C LEU A 868 -24.54 20.46 23.66
N ARG A 869 -23.52 19.84 24.25
CA ARG A 869 -22.82 20.39 25.44
C ARG A 869 -21.71 21.37 25.09
N GLN A 870 -21.20 21.37 23.85
CA GLN A 870 -20.28 22.42 23.37
C GLN A 870 -20.90 23.83 23.46
N ARG A 871 -22.24 23.92 23.48
CA ARG A 871 -23.04 25.15 23.68
C ARG A 871 -22.75 25.91 24.99
N LEU A 872 -22.12 25.25 25.96
CA LEU A 872 -21.73 25.85 27.24
C LEU A 872 -20.32 26.48 27.19
N LEU A 873 -19.51 26.12 26.20
CA LEU A 873 -18.15 26.66 26.03
C LEU A 873 -18.18 28.16 25.67
N PRO A 874 -17.11 28.90 25.99
CA PRO A 874 -16.87 30.23 25.44
C PRO A 874 -16.89 30.20 23.91
N VAL A 875 -17.33 31.30 23.27
CA VAL A 875 -17.48 31.39 21.81
C VAL A 875 -16.20 31.04 21.05
N GLY A 876 -15.02 31.40 21.59
CA GLY A 876 -13.73 31.11 20.97
C GLY A 876 -13.22 29.67 21.12
N GLU A 877 -13.92 28.82 21.89
CA GLU A 877 -13.55 27.42 22.15
C GLU A 877 -14.50 26.42 21.48
N ALA A 878 -15.54 26.91 20.80
CA ALA A 878 -16.53 26.05 20.16
C ALA A 878 -16.01 25.50 18.81
N ASP A 879 -16.28 24.22 18.55
CA ASP A 879 -16.13 23.66 17.21
C ASP A 879 -17.30 24.14 16.34
N HIS A 880 -16.99 24.85 15.25
CA HIS A 880 -18.00 25.43 14.37
C HIS A 880 -18.45 24.47 13.24
N GLY A 881 -17.75 23.36 13.02
CA GLY A 881 -17.95 22.50 11.86
C GLY A 881 -19.35 21.88 11.75
N TRP A 882 -19.74 21.49 10.55
CA TRP A 882 -21.00 20.78 10.31
C TRP A 882 -20.93 19.34 10.82
N CYS A 883 -19.82 18.63 10.56
CA CYS A 883 -19.72 17.20 10.85
C CYS A 883 -19.87 16.85 12.35
N ALA A 884 -19.14 17.53 13.23
CA ALA A 884 -19.11 17.23 14.67
C ALA A 884 -19.46 18.44 15.57
N GLY A 885 -19.57 19.65 14.99
CA GLY A 885 -19.63 20.91 15.72
C GLY A 885 -21.02 21.54 15.78
N LEU A 886 -21.01 22.83 16.17
CA LEU A 886 -22.20 23.63 16.43
C LEU A 886 -23.09 23.83 15.21
N SER A 887 -22.51 23.99 14.00
CA SER A 887 -23.31 24.17 12.78
C SER A 887 -24.23 22.96 12.54
N GLY A 888 -23.68 21.75 12.64
CA GLY A 888 -24.45 20.52 12.52
C GLY A 888 -25.54 20.40 13.59
N ALA A 889 -25.20 20.69 14.84
CA ALA A 889 -26.16 20.67 15.94
C ALA A 889 -27.33 21.64 15.71
N VAL A 890 -27.06 22.85 15.21
CA VAL A 890 -28.09 23.84 14.83
C VAL A 890 -28.97 23.28 13.73
N LEU A 891 -28.38 22.81 12.63
CA LEU A 891 -29.12 22.27 11.49
C LEU A 891 -30.04 21.10 11.85
N ALA A 892 -29.58 20.19 12.72
CA ALA A 892 -30.41 19.07 13.19
C ALA A 892 -31.67 19.54 13.94
N HIS A 893 -31.58 20.64 14.70
CA HIS A 893 -32.68 21.17 15.49
C HIS A 893 -33.65 22.00 14.66
N VAL A 894 -33.11 22.89 13.82
CA VAL A 894 -33.93 23.76 12.98
C VAL A 894 -34.35 23.11 11.69
N ALA A 895 -34.41 21.79 11.57
CA ALA A 895 -35.07 21.13 10.44
C ALA A 895 -36.59 20.96 10.66
N HIS A 896 -37.13 21.20 11.88
CA HIS A 896 -38.53 20.88 12.22
C HIS A 896 -39.30 22.07 12.85
N PRO A 897 -40.14 22.78 12.08
CA PRO A 897 -40.78 24.04 12.52
C PRO A 897 -41.91 23.88 13.55
N GLU A 898 -42.53 22.69 13.66
CA GLU A 898 -43.62 22.44 14.62
C GLU A 898 -43.14 22.08 16.03
N GLN A 899 -41.83 22.01 16.27
CA GLN A 899 -41.31 21.79 17.61
C GLN A 899 -41.13 23.14 18.31
N PRO A 900 -41.79 23.39 19.46
CA PRO A 900 -41.31 24.39 20.39
C PRO A 900 -39.86 24.03 20.71
N LEU A 901 -38.94 24.97 20.50
CA LEU A 901 -37.61 24.92 21.08
C LEU A 901 -37.79 24.95 22.61
N ASP A 902 -38.14 23.82 23.23
CA ASP A 902 -38.26 23.71 24.68
C ASP A 902 -36.94 24.22 25.27
N ALA A 903 -37.05 25.05 26.31
CA ALA A 903 -36.01 25.90 26.89
C ALA A 903 -34.71 25.19 27.37
N TYR A 904 -34.54 23.90 27.07
CA TYR A 904 -33.46 23.04 27.54
C TYR A 904 -32.44 22.61 26.46
N THR A 905 -32.64 22.82 25.15
CA THR A 905 -31.77 22.20 24.10
C THR A 905 -31.06 23.11 23.09
N LEU A 906 -31.40 24.40 22.93
CA LEU A 906 -30.58 25.32 22.12
C LEU A 906 -30.87 26.79 22.48
N HIS A 907 -29.89 27.55 22.96
CA HIS A 907 -30.04 29.01 23.04
C HIS A 907 -29.69 29.60 21.68
N LEU A 908 -30.65 29.56 20.75
CA LEU A 908 -30.43 29.82 19.32
C LEU A 908 -29.73 31.16 19.07
N ASP A 909 -30.07 32.21 19.81
CA ASP A 909 -29.39 33.52 19.72
C ASP A 909 -27.88 33.44 20.06
N ARG A 910 -27.51 32.67 21.09
CA ARG A 910 -26.10 32.44 21.42
C ARG A 910 -25.40 31.58 20.38
N CYS A 911 -26.10 30.60 19.78
CA CYS A 911 -25.56 29.81 18.70
C CYS A 911 -25.31 30.66 17.45
N ILE A 912 -26.28 31.49 17.04
CA ILE A 912 -26.13 32.46 15.95
C ILE A 912 -24.96 33.38 16.22
N ASN A 913 -24.83 33.91 17.45
CA ASN A 913 -23.71 34.75 17.81
C ASN A 913 -22.36 34.02 17.72
N ALA A 914 -22.29 32.77 18.18
CA ALA A 914 -21.08 31.96 18.12
C ALA A 914 -20.66 31.64 16.67
N LEU A 915 -21.62 31.38 15.78
CA LEU A 915 -21.39 31.15 14.35
C LEU A 915 -21.12 32.44 13.56
N ALA A 916 -21.43 33.61 14.12
CA ALA A 916 -21.28 34.89 13.43
C ALA A 916 -19.99 35.64 13.81
N VAL A 917 -19.55 35.54 15.08
CA VAL A 917 -18.52 36.40 15.68
C VAL A 917 -17.17 35.68 15.79
N HIS A 918 -16.54 35.48 14.64
CA HIS A 918 -15.13 35.05 14.50
C HIS A 918 -14.55 35.59 13.18
N GLU A 919 -13.24 35.52 12.97
CA GLU A 919 -12.66 35.67 11.63
C GLU A 919 -12.98 34.41 10.78
N PRO A 920 -12.98 34.47 9.44
CA PRO A 920 -13.19 33.28 8.60
C PRO A 920 -12.31 32.11 9.00
N LEU A 921 -12.88 30.91 8.98
CA LEU A 921 -12.08 29.69 9.09
C LEU A 921 -11.10 29.63 7.91
N ARG A 922 -9.90 29.10 8.17
CA ARG A 922 -8.88 28.89 7.13
C ARG A 922 -9.36 27.92 6.06
N ASP A 923 -10.14 26.92 6.46
CA ASP A 923 -10.85 25.99 5.58
C ASP A 923 -12.18 26.62 5.15
N LEU A 924 -12.46 26.63 3.85
CA LEU A 924 -13.71 27.11 3.28
C LEU A 924 -14.69 25.97 2.94
N SER A 925 -14.32 24.71 3.17
CA SER A 925 -15.12 23.52 2.82
C SER A 925 -16.50 23.46 3.48
N LEU A 926 -17.35 22.56 2.97
CA LEU A 926 -18.69 22.34 3.50
C LEU A 926 -18.68 21.50 4.80
N CYS A 927 -17.75 20.56 4.94
CA CYS A 927 -17.76 19.59 6.03
C CYS A 927 -17.44 20.23 7.39
N HIS A 928 -16.35 20.98 7.45
CA HIS A 928 -15.85 21.61 8.68
C HIS A 928 -15.20 22.98 8.43
N GLY A 929 -15.44 23.55 7.25
CA GLY A 929 -15.00 24.89 6.88
C GLY A 929 -16.09 25.95 7.00
N GLU A 930 -15.74 27.15 6.56
CA GLU A 930 -16.55 28.35 6.67
C GLU A 930 -17.91 28.22 5.98
N LEU A 931 -17.99 27.58 4.81
CA LEU A 931 -19.26 27.46 4.10
C LEU A 931 -20.23 26.49 4.81
N GLY A 932 -19.71 25.49 5.53
CA GLY A 932 -20.51 24.66 6.45
C GLY A 932 -21.09 25.46 7.62
N VAL A 933 -20.36 26.47 8.12
CA VAL A 933 -20.85 27.40 9.17
C VAL A 933 -21.96 28.27 8.60
N VAL A 934 -21.71 28.89 7.45
CA VAL A 934 -22.64 29.83 6.82
C VAL A 934 -23.95 29.16 6.39
N GLU A 935 -23.91 27.87 6.02
CA GLU A 935 -25.12 27.12 5.68
C GLU A 935 -26.14 27.09 6.84
N SER A 936 -25.69 26.93 8.08
CA SER A 936 -26.60 26.97 9.23
C SER A 936 -27.29 28.33 9.39
N LEU A 937 -26.59 29.42 9.10
CA LEU A 937 -27.15 30.77 9.11
C LEU A 937 -28.13 30.98 7.94
N ALA A 938 -27.84 30.38 6.77
CA ALA A 938 -28.71 30.43 5.60
C ALA A 938 -30.04 29.72 5.85
N VAL A 939 -30.01 28.48 6.36
CA VAL A 939 -31.21 27.70 6.71
C VAL A 939 -32.06 28.40 7.77
N LEU A 940 -31.43 29.05 8.76
CA LEU A 940 -32.14 29.86 9.75
C LEU A 940 -32.78 31.12 9.12
N ALA A 941 -32.07 31.81 8.23
CA ALA A 941 -32.58 32.99 7.56
C ALA A 941 -33.84 32.68 6.72
N GLU A 942 -33.85 31.54 6.02
CA GLU A 942 -35.00 31.05 5.23
C GLU A 942 -36.23 30.76 6.10
N ARG A 943 -36.02 30.47 7.38
CA ARG A 943 -37.09 30.30 8.37
C ARG A 943 -37.53 31.60 9.03
N GLY A 944 -37.07 32.74 8.53
CA GLY A 944 -37.45 34.07 9.01
C GLY A 944 -36.65 34.58 10.20
N HIS A 945 -35.50 33.98 10.54
CA HIS A 945 -34.64 34.50 11.62
C HIS A 945 -33.80 35.70 11.16
N GLU A 946 -34.26 36.93 11.44
CA GLU A 946 -33.61 38.17 10.99
C GLU A 946 -32.13 38.30 11.40
N ARG A 947 -31.77 37.91 12.62
CA ARG A 947 -30.36 37.94 13.10
C ARG A 947 -29.47 37.01 12.29
N ALA A 948 -29.99 35.84 11.91
CA ALA A 948 -29.26 34.90 11.06
C ALA A 948 -29.11 35.46 9.63
N ALA A 949 -30.13 36.14 9.10
CA ALA A 949 -30.05 36.80 7.78
C ALA A 949 -28.97 37.90 7.74
N ALA A 950 -28.90 38.73 8.78
CA ALA A 950 -27.85 39.74 8.92
C ALA A 950 -26.46 39.11 9.06
N ALA A 951 -26.33 38.07 9.89
CA ALA A 951 -25.08 37.33 10.07
C ALA A 951 -24.61 36.67 8.76
N ARG A 952 -25.51 35.98 8.04
CA ARG A 952 -25.25 35.36 6.73
C ARG A 952 -24.66 36.37 5.75
N THR A 953 -25.29 37.54 5.63
CA THR A 953 -24.83 38.60 4.70
C THR A 953 -23.41 39.07 5.05
N ARG A 954 -23.14 39.27 6.34
CA ARG A 954 -21.79 39.63 6.81
C ARG A 954 -20.77 38.52 6.52
N ARG A 955 -21.11 37.25 6.80
CA ARG A 955 -20.21 36.12 6.55
C ARG A 955 -19.94 35.93 5.06
N ALA A 956 -20.93 36.07 4.19
CA ALA A 956 -20.74 35.99 2.75
C ALA A 956 -19.70 37.02 2.24
N GLY A 957 -19.72 38.24 2.79
CA GLY A 957 -18.70 39.24 2.47
C GLY A 957 -17.30 38.83 2.94
N LEU A 958 -17.20 38.23 4.13
CA LEU A 958 -15.92 37.73 4.65
C LEU A 958 -15.40 36.52 3.88
N VAL A 959 -16.28 35.62 3.41
CA VAL A 959 -15.90 34.50 2.53
C VAL A 959 -15.31 35.01 1.22
N LEU A 960 -15.97 35.98 0.56
CA LEU A 960 -15.42 36.61 -0.64
C LEU A 960 -14.08 37.30 -0.37
N GLY A 961 -13.97 38.02 0.76
CA GLY A 961 -12.71 38.65 1.16
C GLY A 961 -11.59 37.64 1.39
N ALA A 962 -11.90 36.49 1.99
CA ALA A 962 -10.94 35.42 2.22
C ALA A 962 -10.51 34.76 0.90
N LEU A 963 -11.44 34.54 -0.03
CA LEU A 963 -11.14 34.05 -1.37
C LEU A 963 -10.25 35.02 -2.15
N ASP A 964 -10.60 36.31 -2.16
CA ASP A 964 -9.82 37.36 -2.85
C ASP A 964 -8.38 37.47 -2.28
N GLN A 965 -8.20 37.26 -0.98
CA GLN A 965 -6.91 37.43 -0.30
C GLN A 965 -6.04 36.17 -0.26
N TYR A 966 -6.65 34.99 -0.12
CA TYR A 966 -5.95 33.74 0.18
C TYR A 966 -6.25 32.59 -0.77
N GLY A 967 -7.16 32.78 -1.74
CA GLY A 967 -7.64 31.72 -2.63
C GLY A 967 -8.60 30.74 -1.96
N ALA A 968 -9.06 29.75 -2.72
CA ALA A 968 -9.84 28.63 -2.19
C ALA A 968 -8.95 27.72 -1.33
N ARG A 969 -9.37 27.47 -0.08
CA ARG A 969 -8.66 26.60 0.85
C ARG A 969 -9.55 25.44 1.25
N CYS A 970 -9.13 24.24 0.84
CA CYS A 970 -9.84 23.00 1.09
C CYS A 970 -9.64 22.50 2.53
N GLY A 971 -10.55 21.63 2.98
CA GLY A 971 -10.50 20.88 4.24
C GLY A 971 -9.67 19.59 4.15
N THR A 972 -8.86 19.48 3.11
CA THR A 972 -7.87 18.42 2.90
C THR A 972 -6.58 18.74 3.68
N PRO A 973 -5.74 17.73 3.95
CA PRO A 973 -4.44 17.94 4.59
C PRO A 973 -3.61 18.98 3.85
N GLY A 974 -2.94 19.84 4.61
CA GLY A 974 -2.16 20.96 4.06
C GLY A 974 -2.99 22.03 3.32
N GLY A 975 -4.32 21.87 3.21
CA GLY A 975 -5.17 22.68 2.35
C GLY A 975 -4.93 22.44 0.86
N VAL A 976 -4.47 21.24 0.48
CA VAL A 976 -4.17 20.87 -0.91
C VAL A 976 -5.46 20.91 -1.75
N PRO A 977 -5.53 21.71 -2.82
CA PRO A 977 -6.73 21.80 -3.66
C PRO A 977 -7.18 20.41 -4.13
N SER A 978 -8.43 20.03 -3.90
CA SER A 978 -8.99 18.74 -4.35
C SER A 978 -10.38 18.97 -4.91
N ALA A 979 -10.78 18.25 -5.95
CA ALA A 979 -12.05 18.52 -6.63
C ALA A 979 -13.30 18.18 -5.78
N GLY A 980 -13.19 17.34 -4.74
CA GLY A 980 -14.31 16.80 -3.96
C GLY A 980 -15.34 17.83 -3.42
N LEU A 981 -16.51 17.34 -3.04
CA LEU A 981 -17.64 18.15 -2.57
C LEU A 981 -17.57 18.50 -1.08
N LEU A 982 -17.26 17.57 -0.19
CA LEU A 982 -17.34 17.86 1.25
C LEU A 982 -16.15 18.66 1.77
N THR A 983 -14.95 18.32 1.30
CA THR A 983 -13.68 18.92 1.73
C THR A 983 -12.99 19.73 0.64
N GLY A 984 -13.48 19.67 -0.61
CA GLY A 984 -12.78 20.19 -1.79
C GLY A 984 -13.42 21.42 -2.43
N LEU A 985 -12.88 21.75 -3.61
CA LEU A 985 -13.24 22.89 -4.45
C LEU A 985 -14.71 22.87 -4.87
N SER A 986 -15.26 21.72 -5.28
CA SER A 986 -16.66 21.64 -5.69
C SER A 986 -17.62 22.00 -4.55
N GLY A 987 -17.25 21.69 -3.31
CA GLY A 987 -17.97 22.13 -2.13
C GLY A 987 -17.96 23.62 -1.93
N ILE A 988 -16.79 24.23 -2.11
CA ILE A 988 -16.62 25.67 -1.99
C ILE A 988 -17.46 26.37 -3.07
N GLY A 989 -17.35 25.92 -4.33
CA GLY A 989 -18.15 26.42 -5.43
C GLY A 989 -19.65 26.27 -5.18
N TYR A 990 -20.11 25.08 -4.77
CA TYR A 990 -21.52 24.83 -4.46
C TYR A 990 -22.03 25.72 -3.32
N GLY A 991 -21.24 25.90 -2.26
CA GLY A 991 -21.57 26.80 -1.15
C GLY A 991 -21.71 28.27 -1.57
N LEU A 992 -20.90 28.73 -2.52
CA LEU A 992 -21.05 30.08 -3.09
C LEU A 992 -22.34 30.22 -3.90
N LEU A 993 -22.69 29.21 -4.71
CA LEU A 993 -23.96 29.17 -5.44
C LEU A 993 -25.15 29.18 -4.49
N ARG A 994 -25.09 28.37 -3.44
CA ARG A 994 -26.09 28.29 -2.37
C ARG A 994 -26.28 29.65 -1.66
N LEU A 995 -25.20 30.38 -1.42
CA LEU A 995 -25.26 31.70 -0.80
C LEU A 995 -25.88 32.78 -1.69
N GLY A 996 -25.57 32.76 -2.99
CA GLY A 996 -26.04 33.75 -3.95
C GLY A 996 -27.46 33.48 -4.46
N PHE A 997 -27.84 32.22 -4.60
CA PHE A 997 -29.06 31.78 -5.28
C PHE A 997 -29.84 30.72 -4.48
N PRO A 998 -30.23 31.02 -3.21
CA PRO A 998 -30.84 30.04 -2.31
C PRO A 998 -32.16 29.45 -2.82
N GLU A 999 -32.90 30.19 -3.65
CA GLU A 999 -34.18 29.75 -4.28
C GLU A 999 -33.98 28.71 -5.40
N HIS A 1000 -32.75 28.57 -5.90
CA HIS A 1000 -32.42 27.69 -7.04
C HIS A 1000 -31.47 26.57 -6.66
N VAL A 1001 -30.70 26.76 -5.59
CA VAL A 1001 -29.64 25.86 -5.15
C VAL A 1001 -30.01 25.33 -3.76
N PRO A 1002 -30.44 24.05 -3.65
CA PRO A 1002 -30.85 23.46 -2.37
C PRO A 1002 -29.65 23.20 -1.46
N SER A 1003 -29.92 22.90 -0.19
CA SER A 1003 -28.87 22.51 0.75
C SER A 1003 -28.38 21.08 0.49
N VAL A 1004 -27.17 20.94 -0.04
CA VAL A 1004 -26.55 19.62 -0.23
C VAL A 1004 -26.13 18.97 1.09
N LEU A 1005 -25.75 19.75 2.11
CA LEU A 1005 -25.45 19.25 3.46
C LEU A 1005 -26.67 18.63 4.15
N LEU A 1006 -27.87 19.02 3.73
CA LEU A 1006 -29.14 18.46 4.20
C LEU A 1006 -29.78 17.51 3.19
N LEU A 1007 -29.11 17.17 2.08
CA LEU A 1007 -29.65 16.34 0.99
C LEU A 1007 -31.06 16.79 0.59
N GLN A 1008 -31.27 18.09 0.37
CA GLN A 1008 -32.58 18.63 0.01
C GLN A 1008 -32.90 18.42 -1.48
N SER A 1009 -34.17 18.13 -1.77
CA SER A 1009 -34.75 18.28 -3.11
C SER A 1009 -35.12 19.74 -3.36
N ARG A 1010 -35.44 20.09 -4.61
CA ARG A 1010 -35.96 21.42 -4.94
C ARG A 1010 -37.40 21.60 -4.46
#